data_AF-A0A386PJA7-F1
#
_entry.id   AF-A0A386PJA7-F1
#
_cell.length_a   1.000
_cell.length_b   1.000
_cell.length_c   1.000
_cell.angle_alpha   90.00
_cell.angle_beta   90.00
_cell.angle_gamma   90.00
#
_symmetry.space_group_name_H-M   'P 1'
#
loop_
_entity.id
_entity.type
_entity.pdbx_description
1 polymer ?
#
loop_
_entity_poly.entity_id
_entity_poly.type
_entity_poly.pdbx_seq_one_letter_code
_entity_poly.pdbx_strand_id
1 'polypeptide(L)'
;MNLKRFLGIFLIFNLSFGNLIGSVTAIEYYQSAQEYYLVQKYYDAIDELLEAVKINPNYYEAYKFIAEIYYLLKIYSQAQFFIEKAYKMSNGDIEYKILYANILLKNNRATQAKKFYSEVLSKQKNNIDALVGLASIFEEEGLLIAAANYYLSILEYSQTNYNAFERLMNIYEKLDMNDKAQHLINKVRGNFTSFPDFHKRVSEFFISTKNLGVAEKYAQNYLMLVGTTYKDFGFVDAYRLLALVYLYQSKYEDAVDALQRAILVDKNADELYYLLGYSYLKLGEVNKAILNLEKAKGMKKDLEFYAIALEESFFVSNFRSFVQNNNVNVEISKRYEKEGLKAFKNLNLDGAIFNAKNAVDIYPDNDSARFLLAKIYKLLKLDVMAYEELYYLTNQRNILDSKILDFYDMVAFDVRSSLFFRYGYRSIGDLNKLYEDRTVYRVGVFTQNENKVFGANDLILRYAERIIERNLSIEVVNYSFDYNKNKDYLISSFSEGFSYARNNDLDLFLIFDLDVDVFKNSASLKIDVYSGKTGVKVSTFNYNSGGVLYLSEVLNSFSRDFNNYLPKKGKILQIKKDDVLINVGSMNDVKKDDVFLVLKEGALKYNNDSSSFISYNKSDILGEILVEEVGDYISRGVLKSSTLLRDYIQEGYTIFIKNSLTLAIN
;
A
#
# COMPACT_ATOMS: atom_id res chain seq x y z
N MET A 1 -21.91 -7.67 56.82
CA MET A 1 -22.44 -7.92 58.17
C MET A 1 -21.27 -7.96 59.15
N ASN A 2 -21.12 -6.89 59.94
CA ASN A 2 -20.32 -6.69 61.16
C ASN A 2 -18.95 -7.38 61.37
N LEU A 3 -17.90 -6.58 61.11
CA LEU A 3 -16.66 -6.49 61.89
C LEU A 3 -16.99 -6.00 63.31
N LYS A 4 -16.74 -6.81 64.36
CA LYS A 4 -16.41 -6.39 65.75
C LYS A 4 -16.34 -7.63 66.66
N ARG A 5 -15.34 -7.62 67.56
CA ARG A 5 -14.93 -8.63 68.58
C ARG A 5 -13.85 -9.56 68.02
N PHE A 6 -12.58 -9.56 68.45
CA PHE A 6 -12.02 -9.30 69.77
C PHE A 6 -10.60 -8.71 69.63
N LEU A 7 -10.33 -7.61 70.32
CA LEU A 7 -9.01 -7.00 70.50
C LEU A 7 -8.87 -6.80 72.02
N GLY A 8 -7.76 -7.27 72.59
CA GLY A 8 -7.48 -7.33 74.03
C GLY A 8 -7.49 -8.78 74.51
N ILE A 9 -6.36 -9.43 74.77
CA ILE A 9 -5.41 -9.08 75.82
C ILE A 9 -3.96 -9.27 75.32
N PHE A 10 -3.19 -8.19 75.34
CA PHE A 10 -1.74 -8.18 75.24
C PHE A 10 -1.23 -7.75 76.63
N LEU A 11 -0.72 -8.68 77.45
CA LEU A 11 0.12 -8.33 78.60
C LEU A 11 0.89 -9.55 79.12
N ILE A 12 2.17 -9.56 78.77
CA ILE A 12 3.32 -9.97 79.58
C ILE A 12 3.31 -11.40 80.12
N PHE A 13 4.03 -12.30 79.44
CA PHE A 13 4.97 -13.22 80.09
C PHE A 13 6.13 -13.50 79.12
N ASN A 14 7.19 -12.72 79.27
CA ASN A 14 8.51 -13.03 78.74
C ASN A 14 9.39 -13.35 79.96
N LEU A 15 9.80 -14.62 80.10
CA LEU A 15 11.18 -15.04 80.39
C LEU A 15 11.24 -16.55 80.70
N SER A 16 11.62 -17.29 79.65
CA SER A 16 12.72 -18.28 79.60
C SER A 16 12.75 -19.46 80.58
N PHE A 17 12.44 -20.64 80.04
CA PHE A 17 13.23 -21.89 80.06
C PHE A 17 12.66 -22.73 78.90
N GLY A 18 13.32 -22.90 77.75
CA GLY A 18 14.51 -23.73 77.57
C GLY A 18 14.08 -25.12 77.04
N ASN A 19 14.29 -25.36 75.74
CA ASN A 19 14.15 -26.63 74.99
C ASN A 19 12.75 -27.12 74.59
N LEU A 20 12.22 -26.58 73.49
CA LEU A 20 11.46 -27.32 72.47
C LEU A 20 11.61 -26.57 71.14
N ILE A 21 12.67 -26.87 70.40
CA ILE A 21 12.74 -26.50 68.98
C ILE A 21 11.70 -27.37 68.28
N GLY A 22 10.46 -26.88 68.17
CA GLY A 22 9.49 -27.46 67.26
C GLY A 22 10.00 -27.26 65.84
N SER A 23 10.31 -28.34 65.13
CA SER A 23 10.67 -28.27 63.72
C SER A 23 9.52 -27.61 62.95
N VAL A 24 9.80 -26.51 62.24
CA VAL A 24 8.84 -25.87 61.32
C VAL A 24 8.25 -26.94 60.41
N THR A 25 6.93 -26.97 60.29
CA THR A 25 6.20 -27.98 59.54
C THR A 25 6.14 -27.63 58.05
N ALA A 26 5.92 -28.64 57.18
CA ALA A 26 5.75 -28.40 55.75
C ALA A 26 4.59 -27.42 55.45
N ILE A 27 3.54 -27.43 56.27
CA ILE A 27 2.36 -26.56 56.12
C ILE A 27 2.72 -25.09 56.41
N GLU A 28 3.54 -24.84 57.44
CA GLU A 28 3.99 -23.48 57.78
C GLU A 28 4.86 -22.88 56.68
N TYR A 29 5.78 -23.66 56.11
CA TYR A 29 6.55 -23.25 54.93
C TYR A 29 5.66 -22.98 53.71
N TYR A 30 4.63 -23.81 53.48
CA TYR A 30 3.67 -23.59 52.39
C TYR A 30 2.84 -22.30 52.58
N GLN A 31 2.41 -21.99 53.80
CA GLN A 31 1.69 -20.75 54.10
C GLN A 31 2.58 -19.52 53.95
N SER A 32 3.82 -19.59 54.45
CA SER A 32 4.86 -18.56 54.25
C SER A 32 5.09 -18.27 52.77
N ALA A 33 5.18 -19.32 51.94
CA ALA A 33 5.29 -19.16 50.50
C ALA A 33 4.09 -18.45 49.86
N GLN A 34 2.86 -18.70 50.33
CA GLN A 34 1.67 -17.98 49.85
C GLN A 34 1.76 -16.48 50.19
N GLU A 35 2.27 -16.12 51.37
CA GLU A 35 2.49 -14.72 51.73
C GLU A 35 3.52 -14.05 50.82
N TYR A 36 4.67 -14.70 50.60
CA TYR A 36 5.69 -14.21 49.66
C TYR A 36 5.15 -14.06 48.24
N TYR A 37 4.33 -15.01 47.78
CA TYR A 37 3.69 -14.95 46.47
C TYR A 37 2.74 -13.75 46.35
N LEU A 38 1.93 -13.46 47.37
CA LEU A 38 1.02 -12.32 47.39
C LEU A 38 1.75 -10.97 47.30
N VAL A 39 2.97 -10.88 47.85
CA VAL A 39 3.84 -9.70 47.72
C VAL A 39 4.77 -9.76 46.50
N GLN A 40 4.51 -10.69 45.55
CA GLN A 40 5.23 -10.88 44.29
C GLN A 40 6.72 -11.25 44.43
N LYS A 41 7.11 -11.77 45.60
CA LYS A 41 8.44 -12.28 45.87
C LYS A 41 8.53 -13.75 45.45
N TYR A 42 8.54 -13.98 44.15
CA TYR A 42 8.39 -15.31 43.57
C TYR A 42 9.51 -16.30 43.91
N TYR A 43 10.76 -15.85 43.99
CA TYR A 43 11.89 -16.73 44.35
C TYR A 43 11.88 -17.09 45.84
N ASP A 44 11.59 -16.12 46.72
CA ASP A 44 11.43 -16.38 48.16
C ASP A 44 10.28 -17.37 48.40
N ALA A 45 9.17 -17.24 47.67
CA ALA A 45 8.07 -18.21 47.71
C ALA A 45 8.50 -19.61 47.25
N ILE A 46 9.32 -19.73 46.21
CA ILE A 46 9.86 -21.01 45.75
C ILE A 46 10.76 -21.64 46.82
N ASP A 47 11.65 -20.86 47.45
CA ASP A 47 12.57 -21.35 48.47
C ASP A 47 11.82 -21.94 49.67
N GLU A 48 10.77 -21.25 50.14
CA GLU A 48 9.88 -21.74 51.19
C GLU A 48 9.14 -23.03 50.75
N LEU A 49 8.65 -23.10 49.51
CA LEU A 49 8.02 -24.31 48.98
C LEU A 49 9.00 -25.48 48.83
N LEU A 50 10.27 -25.22 48.55
CA LEU A 50 11.31 -26.23 48.47
C LEU A 50 11.61 -26.84 49.85
N GLU A 51 11.63 -26.03 50.90
CA GLU A 51 11.72 -26.55 52.27
C GLU A 51 10.45 -27.32 52.67
N ALA A 52 9.27 -26.89 52.23
CA ALA A 52 8.02 -27.62 52.46
C ALA A 52 8.06 -29.04 51.86
N VAL A 53 8.50 -29.20 50.61
CA VAL A 53 8.58 -30.51 49.94
C VAL A 53 9.75 -31.37 50.42
N LYS A 54 10.76 -30.77 51.05
CA LYS A 54 11.86 -31.50 51.70
C LYS A 54 11.40 -32.16 53.00
N ILE A 55 10.52 -31.50 53.75
CA ILE A 55 9.92 -32.03 54.98
C ILE A 55 8.81 -33.03 54.65
N ASN A 56 7.99 -32.74 53.65
CA ASN A 56 6.99 -33.66 53.13
C ASN A 56 7.20 -33.91 51.62
N PRO A 57 7.98 -34.95 51.25
CA PRO A 57 8.21 -35.30 49.86
C PRO A 57 6.97 -35.63 49.04
N ASN A 58 5.82 -35.89 49.67
CA ASN A 58 4.55 -36.17 49.00
C ASN A 58 3.60 -34.95 48.98
N TYR A 59 4.11 -33.74 49.26
CA TYR A 59 3.29 -32.53 49.31
C TYR A 59 2.95 -32.03 47.90
N TYR A 60 1.89 -32.62 47.36
CA TYR A 60 1.38 -32.37 46.01
C TYR A 60 1.12 -30.88 45.73
N GLU A 61 0.43 -30.19 46.64
CA GLU A 61 0.05 -28.78 46.49
C GLU A 61 1.28 -27.87 46.42
N ALA A 62 2.34 -28.19 47.17
CA ALA A 62 3.59 -27.44 47.14
C ALA A 62 4.32 -27.61 45.80
N TYR A 63 4.40 -28.84 45.25
CA TYR A 63 4.96 -29.05 43.91
C TYR A 63 4.15 -28.38 42.80
N LYS A 64 2.80 -28.43 42.88
CA LYS A 64 1.92 -27.72 41.94
C LYS A 64 2.19 -26.22 41.98
N PHE A 65 2.31 -25.65 43.17
CA PHE A 65 2.52 -24.21 43.34
C PHE A 65 3.91 -23.75 42.86
N ILE A 66 4.97 -24.55 43.10
CA ILE A 66 6.30 -24.29 42.50
C ILE A 66 6.20 -24.24 40.97
N ALA A 67 5.51 -25.21 40.37
CA ALA A 67 5.35 -25.26 38.91
C ALA A 67 4.57 -24.06 38.36
N GLU A 68 3.53 -23.62 39.07
CA GLU A 68 2.75 -22.43 38.74
C GLU A 68 3.61 -21.16 38.76
N ILE A 69 4.43 -20.96 39.80
CA ILE A 69 5.34 -19.82 39.90
C ILE A 69 6.36 -19.85 38.75
N TYR A 70 6.97 -21.01 38.47
CA TYR A 70 7.90 -21.12 37.33
C TYR A 70 7.22 -20.88 35.98
N TYR A 71 5.96 -21.29 35.81
CA TYR A 71 5.17 -21.00 34.62
C TYR A 71 4.93 -19.48 34.45
N LEU A 72 4.59 -18.78 35.54
CA LEU A 72 4.43 -17.32 35.56
C LEU A 72 5.75 -16.59 35.23
N LEU A 73 6.87 -17.09 35.75
CA LEU A 73 8.21 -16.60 35.43
C LEU A 73 8.67 -16.96 34.01
N LYS A 74 7.86 -17.69 33.23
CA LYS A 74 8.15 -18.19 31.87
C LYS A 74 9.32 -19.17 31.81
N ILE A 75 9.69 -19.79 32.93
CA ILE A 75 10.74 -20.81 33.05
C ILE A 75 10.08 -22.19 32.88
N TYR A 76 9.63 -22.47 31.65
CA TYR A 76 8.76 -23.62 31.37
C TYR A 76 9.42 -24.99 31.60
N SER A 77 10.75 -25.09 31.47
CA SER A 77 11.48 -26.34 31.73
C SER A 77 11.43 -26.74 33.22
N GLN A 78 11.61 -25.79 34.13
CA GLN A 78 11.49 -26.01 35.56
C GLN A 78 10.03 -26.24 35.95
N ALA A 79 9.10 -25.47 35.37
CA ALA A 79 7.66 -25.70 35.57
C ALA A 79 7.28 -27.14 35.23
N GLN A 80 7.79 -27.67 34.11
CA GLN A 80 7.55 -29.06 33.71
C GLN A 80 8.14 -30.08 34.70
N PHE A 81 9.37 -29.84 35.18
CA PHE A 81 9.99 -30.74 36.17
C PHE A 81 9.15 -30.86 37.45
N PHE A 82 8.68 -29.74 37.98
CA PHE A 82 7.91 -29.74 39.23
C PHE A 82 6.45 -30.20 39.05
N ILE A 83 5.81 -29.91 37.92
CA ILE A 83 4.44 -30.40 37.66
C ILE A 83 4.43 -31.92 37.40
N GLU A 84 5.50 -32.51 36.85
CA GLU A 84 5.65 -33.95 36.70
C GLU A 84 5.82 -34.66 38.06
N LYS A 85 6.49 -34.01 39.03
CA LYS A 85 6.54 -34.50 40.42
C LYS A 85 5.16 -34.45 41.07
N ALA A 86 4.43 -33.34 40.91
CA ALA A 86 3.06 -33.23 41.38
C ALA A 86 2.17 -34.31 40.74
N TYR A 87 2.32 -34.60 39.44
CA TYR A 87 1.51 -35.58 38.72
C TYR A 87 1.60 -36.99 39.32
N LYS A 88 2.80 -37.44 39.70
CA LYS A 88 3.03 -38.76 40.33
C LYS A 88 2.27 -38.94 41.65
N MET A 89 1.90 -37.85 42.30
CA MET A 89 1.27 -37.81 43.62
C MET A 89 -0.19 -37.32 43.56
N SER A 90 -0.71 -37.07 42.36
CA SER A 90 -2.01 -36.43 42.17
C SER A 90 -3.19 -37.41 42.33
N ASN A 91 -4.26 -36.95 42.96
CA ASN A 91 -5.54 -37.66 43.09
C ASN A 91 -6.52 -37.38 41.92
N GLY A 92 -6.03 -36.92 40.77
CA GLY A 92 -6.88 -36.64 39.61
C GLY A 92 -7.60 -35.29 39.63
N ASP A 93 -7.05 -34.29 40.33
CA ASP A 93 -7.47 -32.88 40.31
C ASP A 93 -7.48 -32.33 38.87
N ILE A 94 -8.47 -31.52 38.52
CA ILE A 94 -8.63 -30.98 37.16
C ILE A 94 -7.72 -29.76 36.96
N GLU A 95 -7.52 -28.95 38.00
CA GLU A 95 -6.72 -27.72 37.91
C GLU A 95 -5.27 -28.02 37.54
N TYR A 96 -4.68 -29.08 38.10
CA TYR A 96 -3.32 -29.49 37.73
C TYR A 96 -3.23 -29.97 36.28
N LYS A 97 -4.26 -30.67 35.77
CA LYS A 97 -4.23 -31.16 34.38
C LYS A 97 -4.19 -30.01 33.40
N ILE A 98 -4.91 -28.92 33.70
CA ILE A 98 -4.90 -27.69 32.92
C ILE A 98 -3.53 -27.03 33.00
N LEU A 99 -2.99 -26.82 34.20
CA LEU A 99 -1.66 -26.24 34.39
C LEU A 99 -0.57 -27.07 33.68
N TYR A 100 -0.64 -28.39 33.77
CA TYR A 100 0.31 -29.28 33.11
C TYR A 100 0.18 -29.20 31.58
N ALA A 101 -1.04 -29.21 31.05
CA ALA A 101 -1.28 -29.04 29.62
C ALA A 101 -0.76 -27.67 29.11
N ASN A 102 -0.96 -26.59 29.88
CA ASN A 102 -0.44 -25.26 29.58
C ASN A 102 1.10 -25.24 29.52
N ILE A 103 1.76 -25.87 30.50
CA ILE A 103 3.23 -26.01 30.53
C ILE A 103 3.73 -26.83 29.33
N LEU A 104 3.09 -27.97 29.04
CA LEU A 104 3.43 -28.81 27.90
C LEU A 104 3.29 -28.05 26.58
N LEU A 105 2.22 -27.26 26.43
CA LEU A 105 2.02 -26.43 25.25
C LEU A 105 3.17 -25.42 25.08
N LYS A 106 3.57 -24.72 26.15
CA LYS A 106 4.70 -23.77 26.10
C LYS A 106 6.06 -24.44 25.89
N ASN A 107 6.20 -25.72 26.21
CA ASN A 107 7.38 -26.53 25.88
C ASN A 107 7.30 -27.24 24.51
N ASN A 108 6.43 -26.79 23.61
CA ASN A 108 6.25 -27.37 22.27
C ASN A 108 5.85 -28.86 22.28
N ARG A 109 5.14 -29.31 23.33
CA ARG A 109 4.60 -30.68 23.48
C ARG A 109 3.09 -30.70 23.22
N ALA A 110 2.66 -30.11 22.11
CA ALA A 110 1.25 -29.90 21.76
C ALA A 110 0.41 -31.19 21.78
N THR A 111 0.92 -32.31 21.26
CA THR A 111 0.20 -33.60 21.24
C THR A 111 -0.14 -34.11 22.65
N GLN A 112 0.77 -33.92 23.61
CA GLN A 112 0.54 -34.32 25.00
C GLN A 112 -0.43 -33.35 25.69
N ALA A 113 -0.28 -32.04 25.44
CA ALA A 113 -1.21 -31.03 25.94
C ALA A 113 -2.65 -31.29 25.48
N LYS A 114 -2.85 -31.62 24.19
CA LYS A 114 -4.16 -32.00 23.64
C LYS A 114 -4.81 -33.15 24.41
N LYS A 115 -4.05 -34.18 24.76
CA LYS A 115 -4.54 -35.32 25.54
C LYS A 115 -5.08 -34.86 26.90
N PHE A 116 -4.31 -34.06 27.63
CA PHE A 116 -4.73 -33.54 28.94
C PHE A 116 -5.95 -32.63 28.84
N TYR A 117 -6.01 -31.71 27.88
CA TYR A 117 -7.20 -30.88 27.68
C TYR A 117 -8.44 -31.71 27.31
N SER A 118 -8.28 -32.73 26.46
CA SER A 118 -9.39 -33.61 26.07
C SER A 118 -9.90 -34.45 27.26
N GLU A 119 -8.99 -34.91 28.12
CA GLU A 119 -9.37 -35.57 29.38
C GLU A 119 -10.14 -34.62 30.31
N VAL A 120 -9.73 -33.35 30.41
CA VAL A 120 -10.46 -32.33 31.19
C VAL A 120 -11.86 -32.14 30.62
N LEU A 121 -12.00 -31.96 29.30
CA LEU A 121 -13.30 -31.75 28.67
C LEU A 121 -14.23 -32.97 28.70
N SER A 122 -13.70 -34.18 28.79
CA SER A 122 -14.53 -35.38 28.99
C SER A 122 -15.24 -35.39 30.35
N LYS A 123 -14.68 -34.70 31.36
CA LYS A 123 -15.28 -34.53 32.69
C LYS A 123 -16.04 -33.22 32.83
N GLN A 124 -15.49 -32.12 32.31
CA GLN A 124 -16.03 -30.77 32.39
C GLN A 124 -16.12 -30.16 31.00
N LYS A 125 -17.24 -30.39 30.32
CA LYS A 125 -17.47 -29.90 28.95
C LYS A 125 -17.40 -28.37 28.81
N ASN A 126 -17.65 -27.64 29.91
CA ASN A 126 -17.67 -26.18 29.98
C ASN A 126 -16.36 -25.58 30.54
N ASN A 127 -15.28 -26.36 30.66
CA ASN A 127 -14.01 -25.84 31.15
C ASN A 127 -13.37 -24.93 30.10
N ILE A 128 -13.42 -23.61 30.34
CA ILE A 128 -12.98 -22.58 29.38
C ILE A 128 -11.49 -22.70 29.08
N ASP A 129 -10.64 -22.94 30.08
CA ASP A 129 -9.19 -23.03 29.89
C ASP A 129 -8.81 -24.19 28.97
N ALA A 130 -9.45 -25.35 29.15
CA ALA A 130 -9.22 -26.50 28.28
C ALA A 130 -9.75 -26.28 26.85
N LEU A 131 -10.89 -25.58 26.70
CA LEU A 131 -11.40 -25.18 25.38
C LEU A 131 -10.44 -24.20 24.68
N VAL A 132 -9.92 -23.19 25.40
CA VAL A 132 -8.95 -22.21 24.87
C VAL A 132 -7.65 -22.91 24.49
N GLY A 133 -7.17 -23.84 25.33
CA GLY A 133 -5.98 -24.64 25.07
C GLY A 133 -6.10 -25.45 23.78
N LEU A 134 -7.22 -26.14 23.56
CA LEU A 134 -7.45 -26.87 22.31
C LEU A 134 -7.62 -25.93 21.11
N ALA A 135 -8.40 -24.85 21.25
CA ALA A 135 -8.61 -23.88 20.18
C ALA A 135 -7.28 -23.29 19.69
N SER A 136 -6.40 -22.89 20.62
CA SER A 136 -5.08 -22.34 20.32
C SER A 136 -4.20 -23.34 19.56
N ILE A 137 -4.21 -24.62 19.98
CA ILE A 137 -3.42 -25.65 19.29
C ILE A 137 -3.94 -25.90 17.87
N PHE A 138 -5.26 -25.97 17.68
CA PHE A 138 -5.83 -26.14 16.34
C PHE A 138 -5.59 -24.91 15.44
N GLU A 139 -5.55 -23.70 16.01
CA GLU A 139 -5.20 -22.47 15.30
C GLU A 139 -3.73 -22.48 14.84
N GLU A 140 -2.79 -22.88 15.71
CA GLU A 140 -1.36 -23.05 15.39
C GLU A 140 -1.12 -24.12 14.32
N GLU A 141 -1.92 -25.19 14.31
CA GLU A 141 -1.87 -26.24 13.26
C GLU A 141 -2.54 -25.83 11.94
N GLY A 142 -3.15 -24.64 11.86
CA GLY A 142 -3.89 -24.18 10.69
C GLY A 142 -5.25 -24.87 10.48
N LEU A 143 -5.71 -25.68 11.44
CA LEU A 143 -7.02 -26.35 11.44
C LEU A 143 -8.11 -25.38 11.92
N LEU A 144 -8.30 -24.31 11.15
CA LEU A 144 -9.12 -23.16 11.54
C LEU A 144 -10.58 -23.50 11.84
N ILE A 145 -11.19 -24.44 11.10
CA ILE A 145 -12.58 -24.86 11.35
C ILE A 145 -12.71 -25.58 12.70
N ALA A 146 -11.72 -26.41 13.07
CA ALA A 146 -11.73 -27.07 14.37
C ALA A 146 -11.57 -26.05 15.50
N ALA A 147 -10.62 -25.11 15.36
CA ALA A 147 -10.44 -24.01 16.30
C ALA A 147 -11.73 -23.18 16.46
N ALA A 148 -12.40 -22.85 15.36
CA ALA A 148 -13.67 -22.12 15.36
C ALA A 148 -14.76 -22.80 16.20
N ASN A 149 -14.87 -24.12 16.15
CA ASN A 149 -15.86 -24.87 16.93
C ASN A 149 -15.59 -24.79 18.44
N TYR A 150 -14.32 -24.77 18.86
CA TYR A 150 -13.95 -24.58 20.26
C TYR A 150 -14.22 -23.15 20.73
N TYR A 151 -13.90 -22.13 19.93
CA TYR A 151 -14.26 -20.74 20.26
C TYR A 151 -15.77 -20.52 20.32
N LEU A 152 -16.54 -21.17 19.44
CA LEU A 152 -18.01 -21.15 19.50
C LEU A 152 -18.52 -21.78 20.80
N SER A 153 -17.94 -22.91 21.23
CA SER A 153 -18.26 -23.55 22.50
C SER A 153 -17.94 -22.65 23.69
N ILE A 154 -16.81 -21.93 23.66
CA ILE A 154 -16.46 -20.95 24.69
C ILE A 154 -17.54 -19.86 24.81
N LEU A 155 -18.04 -19.34 23.69
CA LEU A 155 -19.11 -18.33 23.68
C LEU A 155 -20.48 -18.88 24.12
N GLU A 156 -20.71 -20.19 24.04
CA GLU A 156 -21.92 -20.82 24.57
C GLU A 156 -21.89 -20.89 26.11
N TYR A 157 -20.72 -21.21 26.68
CA TYR A 157 -20.55 -21.29 28.14
C TYR A 157 -20.23 -19.94 28.80
N SER A 158 -19.59 -19.03 28.07
CA SER A 158 -19.16 -17.71 28.53
C SER A 158 -19.56 -16.67 27.49
N GLN A 159 -20.81 -16.20 27.59
CA GLN A 159 -21.43 -15.38 26.57
C GLN A 159 -20.87 -13.95 26.45
N THR A 160 -19.97 -13.55 27.34
CA THR A 160 -19.27 -12.25 27.36
C THR A 160 -17.77 -12.39 27.12
N ASN A 161 -17.29 -13.57 26.69
CA ASN A 161 -15.86 -13.79 26.40
C ASN A 161 -15.45 -13.10 25.08
N TYR A 162 -14.99 -11.85 25.18
CA TYR A 162 -14.60 -11.04 24.02
C TYR A 162 -13.46 -11.67 23.21
N ASN A 163 -12.47 -12.27 23.88
CA ASN A 163 -11.34 -12.90 23.20
C ASN A 163 -11.81 -14.06 22.29
N ALA A 164 -12.72 -14.90 22.76
CA ALA A 164 -13.28 -15.96 21.93
C ALA A 164 -14.08 -15.42 20.73
N PHE A 165 -14.83 -14.32 20.92
CA PHE A 165 -15.51 -13.62 19.83
C PHE A 165 -14.52 -13.07 18.80
N GLU A 166 -13.50 -12.35 19.24
CA GLU A 166 -12.48 -11.75 18.38
C GLU A 166 -11.70 -12.82 17.58
N ARG A 167 -11.27 -13.90 18.24
CA ARG A 167 -10.60 -15.03 17.60
C ARG A 167 -11.48 -15.69 16.54
N LEU A 168 -12.75 -15.91 16.86
CA LEU A 168 -13.70 -16.50 15.93
C LEU A 168 -13.99 -15.59 14.72
N MET A 169 -14.10 -14.28 14.94
CA MET A 169 -14.22 -13.28 13.85
C MET A 169 -13.00 -13.33 12.92
N ASN A 170 -11.79 -13.32 13.47
CA ASN A 170 -10.55 -13.39 12.68
C ASN A 170 -10.47 -14.67 11.85
N ILE A 171 -10.92 -15.81 12.41
CA ILE A 171 -10.99 -17.08 11.68
C ILE A 171 -12.00 -17.00 10.53
N TYR A 172 -13.21 -16.46 10.78
CA TYR A 172 -14.22 -16.35 9.74
C TYR A 172 -13.80 -15.41 8.60
N GLU A 173 -13.17 -14.28 8.88
CA GLU A 173 -12.63 -13.39 7.83
C GLU A 173 -11.50 -14.06 7.04
N LYS A 174 -10.56 -14.75 7.72
CA LYS A 174 -9.47 -15.47 7.05
C LYS A 174 -9.97 -16.58 6.11
N LEU A 175 -11.15 -17.14 6.40
CA LEU A 175 -11.81 -18.15 5.58
C LEU A 175 -12.85 -17.56 4.60
N ASP A 176 -12.99 -16.24 4.52
CA ASP A 176 -14.02 -15.52 3.75
C ASP A 176 -15.46 -15.99 4.04
N MET A 177 -15.72 -16.42 5.28
CA MET A 177 -17.03 -16.91 5.75
C MET A 177 -17.87 -15.76 6.31
N ASN A 178 -18.15 -14.74 5.49
CA ASN A 178 -18.83 -13.51 5.90
C ASN A 178 -20.23 -13.76 6.50
N ASP A 179 -20.98 -14.73 6.00
CA ASP A 179 -22.29 -15.11 6.54
C ASP A 179 -22.21 -15.61 7.98
N LYS A 180 -21.17 -16.41 8.30
CA LYS A 180 -20.98 -16.93 9.66
C LYS A 180 -20.53 -15.84 10.63
N ALA A 181 -19.70 -14.90 10.17
CA ALA A 181 -19.32 -13.72 10.94
C ALA A 181 -20.55 -12.86 11.28
N GLN A 182 -21.43 -12.59 10.31
CA GLN A 182 -22.67 -11.86 10.57
C GLN A 182 -23.60 -12.60 11.54
N HIS A 183 -23.75 -13.91 11.38
CA HIS A 183 -24.55 -14.72 12.30
C HIS A 183 -23.98 -14.68 13.74
N LEU A 184 -22.66 -14.76 13.88
CA LEU A 184 -21.98 -14.63 15.17
C LEU A 184 -22.27 -13.28 15.82
N ILE A 185 -22.09 -12.18 15.09
CA ILE A 185 -22.39 -10.82 15.56
C ILE A 185 -23.83 -10.75 16.08
N ASN A 186 -24.79 -11.28 15.32
CA ASN A 186 -26.20 -11.30 15.73
C ASN A 186 -26.46 -12.16 16.97
N LYS A 187 -25.79 -13.29 17.13
CA LYS A 187 -25.89 -14.17 18.30
C LYS A 187 -25.39 -13.46 19.58
N VAL A 188 -24.29 -12.72 19.48
CA VAL A 188 -23.60 -12.21 20.67
C VAL A 188 -23.93 -10.75 21.01
N ARG A 189 -24.42 -9.94 20.08
CA ARG A 189 -24.61 -8.48 20.25
C ARG A 189 -25.32 -8.06 21.53
N GLY A 190 -26.30 -8.83 22.00
CA GLY A 190 -27.04 -8.51 23.24
C GLY A 190 -26.15 -8.52 24.48
N ASN A 191 -25.18 -9.43 24.53
CA ASN A 191 -24.25 -9.58 25.65
C ASN A 191 -23.05 -8.63 25.56
N PHE A 192 -22.72 -8.17 24.35
CA PHE A 192 -21.57 -7.29 24.10
C PHE A 192 -21.94 -5.80 23.95
N THR A 193 -23.20 -5.41 24.17
CA THR A 193 -23.68 -4.04 23.89
C THR A 193 -22.89 -2.97 24.64
N SER A 194 -22.35 -3.25 25.83
CA SER A 194 -21.56 -2.31 26.63
C SER A 194 -20.05 -2.36 26.37
N PHE A 195 -19.56 -3.22 25.46
CA PHE A 195 -18.13 -3.43 25.22
C PHE A 195 -17.68 -2.56 24.04
N PRO A 196 -16.83 -1.53 24.25
CA PRO A 196 -16.39 -0.66 23.15
C PRO A 196 -15.66 -1.43 22.05
N ASP A 197 -14.77 -2.35 22.43
CA ASP A 197 -13.97 -3.13 21.48
C ASP A 197 -14.84 -4.00 20.55
N PHE A 198 -15.99 -4.49 21.04
CA PHE A 198 -16.99 -5.17 20.20
C PHE A 198 -17.51 -4.27 19.09
N HIS A 199 -17.92 -3.04 19.42
CA HIS A 199 -18.45 -2.12 18.40
C HIS A 199 -17.37 -1.69 17.41
N LYS A 200 -16.14 -1.43 17.88
CA LYS A 200 -14.99 -1.17 17.00
C LYS A 200 -14.79 -2.32 16.01
N ARG A 201 -14.65 -3.54 16.52
CA ARG A 201 -14.35 -4.72 15.71
C ARG A 201 -15.44 -5.04 14.69
N VAL A 202 -16.70 -4.88 15.08
CA VAL A 202 -17.86 -5.09 14.20
C VAL A 202 -17.93 -4.01 13.12
N SER A 203 -17.63 -2.75 13.45
CA SER A 203 -17.53 -1.69 12.46
C SER A 203 -16.46 -1.99 11.41
N GLU A 204 -15.26 -2.40 11.82
CA GLU A 204 -14.16 -2.76 10.92
C GLU A 204 -14.55 -3.91 9.96
N PHE A 205 -15.25 -4.94 10.46
CA PHE A 205 -15.78 -6.03 9.63
C PHE A 205 -16.83 -5.54 8.61
N PHE A 206 -17.69 -4.60 8.98
CA PHE A 206 -18.68 -4.07 8.05
C PHE A 206 -18.10 -3.07 7.04
N ILE A 207 -16.96 -2.44 7.35
CA ILE A 207 -16.16 -1.71 6.36
C ILE A 207 -15.61 -2.68 5.32
N SER A 208 -14.94 -3.77 5.76
CA SER A 208 -14.32 -4.74 4.84
C SER A 208 -15.33 -5.45 3.93
N THR A 209 -16.55 -5.67 4.42
CA THR A 209 -17.67 -6.25 3.64
C THR A 209 -18.53 -5.21 2.91
N LYS A 210 -18.09 -3.94 2.87
CA LYS A 210 -18.76 -2.80 2.20
C LYS A 210 -20.21 -2.54 2.66
N ASN A 211 -20.59 -3.00 3.85
CA ASN A 211 -21.89 -2.69 4.46
C ASN A 211 -21.78 -1.42 5.35
N LEU A 212 -21.58 -0.30 4.67
CA LEU A 212 -21.15 0.94 5.32
C LEU A 212 -22.19 1.56 6.26
N GLY A 213 -23.49 1.32 6.02
CA GLY A 213 -24.55 1.83 6.89
C GLY A 213 -24.56 1.14 8.27
N VAL A 214 -24.28 -0.16 8.29
CA VAL A 214 -24.14 -0.90 9.56
C VAL A 214 -22.82 -0.53 10.24
N ALA A 215 -21.73 -0.39 9.47
CA ALA A 215 -20.45 0.08 10.01
C ALA A 215 -20.59 1.41 10.75
N GLU A 216 -21.28 2.39 10.15
CA GLU A 216 -21.52 3.72 10.74
C GLU A 216 -22.19 3.62 12.12
N LYS A 217 -23.24 2.80 12.23
CA LYS A 217 -23.96 2.60 13.50
C LYS A 217 -23.04 2.05 14.59
N TYR A 218 -22.19 1.07 14.27
CA TYR A 218 -21.27 0.50 15.24
C TYR A 218 -20.11 1.45 15.59
N ALA A 219 -19.58 2.21 14.63
CA ALA A 219 -18.60 3.27 14.90
C ALA A 219 -19.16 4.36 15.83
N GLN A 220 -20.43 4.76 15.65
CA GLN A 220 -21.11 5.71 16.54
C GLN A 220 -21.30 5.16 17.96
N ASN A 221 -21.68 3.88 18.10
CA ASN A 221 -21.77 3.23 19.40
C ASN A 221 -20.41 3.15 20.10
N TYR A 222 -19.34 2.85 19.34
CA TYR A 222 -17.98 2.85 19.86
C TYR A 222 -17.60 4.22 20.42
N LEU A 223 -17.81 5.29 19.65
CA LEU A 223 -17.58 6.67 20.08
C LEU A 223 -18.37 7.03 21.35
N MET A 224 -19.67 6.69 21.39
CA MET A 224 -20.52 6.96 22.56
C MET A 224 -19.98 6.28 23.82
N LEU A 225 -19.65 4.98 23.75
CA LEU A 225 -19.21 4.21 24.91
C LEU A 225 -17.83 4.65 25.39
N VAL A 226 -16.89 4.87 24.47
CA VAL A 226 -15.57 5.41 24.81
C VAL A 226 -15.70 6.76 25.52
N GLY A 227 -16.60 7.63 25.05
CA GLY A 227 -16.78 8.93 25.68
C GLY A 227 -17.34 8.90 27.10
N THR A 228 -18.00 7.80 27.47
CA THR A 228 -18.45 7.56 28.84
C THR A 228 -17.43 6.80 29.70
N THR A 229 -16.53 6.01 29.10
CA THR A 229 -15.72 5.01 29.81
C THR A 229 -14.23 5.38 29.91
N TYR A 230 -13.65 5.94 28.83
CA TYR A 230 -12.21 6.17 28.69
C TYR A 230 -11.99 7.62 28.25
N LYS A 231 -11.99 8.54 29.22
CA LYS A 231 -12.15 9.99 29.01
C LYS A 231 -11.24 10.64 27.95
N ASP A 232 -10.10 10.06 27.58
CA ASP A 232 -9.23 10.63 26.52
C ASP A 232 -8.60 9.60 25.57
N PHE A 233 -8.26 8.38 26.02
CA PHE A 233 -7.42 7.46 25.23
C PHE A 233 -8.12 6.79 24.02
N GLY A 234 -9.44 6.58 24.08
CA GLY A 234 -10.17 5.95 22.97
C GLY A 234 -10.79 6.94 21.98
N PHE A 235 -10.89 8.22 22.33
CA PHE A 235 -11.66 9.20 21.54
C PHE A 235 -11.07 9.43 20.15
N VAL A 236 -9.73 9.48 20.08
CA VAL A 236 -9.00 9.64 18.81
C VAL A 236 -9.31 8.48 17.88
N ASP A 237 -9.20 7.24 18.37
CA ASP A 237 -9.45 6.04 17.57
C ASP A 237 -10.93 5.93 17.14
N ALA A 238 -11.86 6.31 18.02
CA ALA A 238 -13.28 6.32 17.68
C ALA A 238 -13.64 7.34 16.59
N TYR A 239 -13.14 8.59 16.70
CA TYR A 239 -13.33 9.58 15.65
C TYR A 239 -12.62 9.20 14.35
N ARG A 240 -11.43 8.61 14.42
CA ARG A 240 -10.70 8.08 13.25
C ARG A 240 -11.50 6.99 12.55
N LEU A 241 -12.03 6.02 13.29
CA LEU A 241 -12.86 4.95 12.72
C LEU A 241 -14.12 5.51 12.06
N LEU A 242 -14.81 6.46 12.71
CA LEU A 242 -15.99 7.11 12.15
C LEU A 242 -15.65 7.88 10.86
N ALA A 243 -14.53 8.61 10.84
CA ALA A 243 -14.04 9.29 9.65
C ALA A 243 -13.75 8.31 8.51
N LEU A 244 -13.13 7.15 8.79
CA LEU A 244 -12.91 6.11 7.78
C LEU A 244 -14.23 5.59 7.21
N VAL A 245 -15.25 5.36 8.05
CA VAL A 245 -16.58 4.96 7.55
C VAL A 245 -17.14 6.03 6.61
N TYR A 246 -17.10 7.30 7.01
CA TYR A 246 -17.58 8.41 6.17
C TYR A 246 -16.80 8.54 4.86
N LEU A 247 -15.49 8.36 4.89
CA LEU A 247 -14.63 8.34 3.72
C LEU A 247 -15.01 7.22 2.74
N TYR A 248 -15.24 5.99 3.22
CA TYR A 248 -15.73 4.88 2.40
C TYR A 248 -17.14 5.14 1.83
N GLN A 249 -17.98 5.87 2.56
CA GLN A 249 -19.31 6.31 2.09
C GLN A 249 -19.24 7.51 1.13
N SER A 250 -18.05 8.06 0.86
CA SER A 250 -17.84 9.32 0.14
C SER A 250 -18.53 10.54 0.77
N LYS A 251 -18.81 10.50 2.09
CA LYS A 251 -19.32 11.62 2.90
C LYS A 251 -18.13 12.44 3.43
N TYR A 252 -17.51 13.21 2.54
CA TYR A 252 -16.22 13.85 2.85
C TYR A 252 -16.34 14.98 3.89
N GLU A 253 -17.46 15.71 3.94
CA GLU A 253 -17.72 16.74 4.94
C GLU A 253 -17.82 16.14 6.36
N ASP A 254 -18.57 15.05 6.52
CA ASP A 254 -18.69 14.35 7.81
C ASP A 254 -17.35 13.77 8.27
N ALA A 255 -16.54 13.27 7.32
CA ALA A 255 -15.18 12.82 7.60
C ALA A 255 -14.28 13.97 8.10
N VAL A 256 -14.35 15.15 7.48
CA VAL A 256 -13.62 16.36 7.93
C VAL A 256 -13.97 16.69 9.37
N ASP A 257 -15.27 16.72 9.72
CA ASP A 257 -15.73 17.04 11.06
C ASP A 257 -15.22 16.04 12.10
N ALA A 258 -15.29 14.74 11.81
CA ALA A 258 -14.77 13.69 12.68
C ALA A 258 -13.25 13.80 12.87
N LEU A 259 -12.49 14.03 11.79
CA LEU A 259 -11.03 14.16 11.83
C LEU A 259 -10.57 15.40 12.59
N GLN A 260 -11.26 16.53 12.41
CA GLN A 260 -10.97 17.74 13.19
C GLN A 260 -11.15 17.50 14.68
N ARG A 261 -12.21 16.78 15.09
CA ARG A 261 -12.40 16.40 16.50
C ARG A 261 -11.31 15.46 17.01
N ALA A 262 -10.87 14.50 16.20
CA ALA A 262 -9.76 13.62 16.55
C ALA A 262 -8.45 14.40 16.77
N ILE A 263 -8.13 15.35 15.88
CA ILE A 263 -6.92 16.18 15.93
C ILE A 263 -6.92 17.14 17.13
N LEU A 264 -8.10 17.58 17.60
CA LEU A 264 -8.19 18.39 18.82
C LEU A 264 -7.71 17.62 20.06
N VAL A 265 -7.88 16.30 20.07
CA VAL A 265 -7.45 15.41 21.18
C VAL A 265 -5.98 14.99 20.99
N ASP A 266 -5.61 14.51 19.80
CA ASP A 266 -4.22 14.16 19.48
C ASP A 266 -3.71 14.95 18.26
N LYS A 267 -2.87 15.94 18.55
CA LYS A 267 -2.27 16.82 17.55
C LYS A 267 -1.05 16.21 16.85
N ASN A 268 -0.56 15.05 17.30
CA ASN A 268 0.68 14.43 16.83
C ASN A 268 0.44 13.16 16.00
N ALA A 269 -0.82 12.78 15.75
CA ALA A 269 -1.16 11.66 14.89
C ALA A 269 -1.15 12.08 13.41
N ASP A 270 -0.05 11.75 12.72
CA ASP A 270 0.21 12.09 11.33
C ASP A 270 -0.87 11.57 10.35
N GLU A 271 -1.38 10.36 10.60
CA GLU A 271 -2.45 9.73 9.81
C GLU A 271 -3.72 10.59 9.77
N LEU A 272 -4.08 11.26 10.87
CA LEU A 272 -5.28 12.10 10.92
C LEU A 272 -5.15 13.30 9.98
N TYR A 273 -3.97 13.91 9.91
CA TYR A 273 -3.71 15.02 8.98
C TYR A 273 -3.68 14.53 7.54
N TYR A 274 -3.18 13.31 7.28
CA TYR A 274 -3.27 12.70 5.97
C TYR A 274 -4.73 12.49 5.54
N LEU A 275 -5.55 11.83 6.37
CA LEU A 275 -6.96 11.57 6.07
C LEU A 275 -7.75 12.87 5.93
N LEU A 276 -7.43 13.90 6.73
CA LEU A 276 -8.06 15.21 6.64
C LEU A 276 -7.66 15.90 5.32
N GLY A 277 -6.38 15.81 4.97
CA GLY A 277 -5.87 16.29 3.69
C GLY A 277 -6.55 15.62 2.50
N TYR A 278 -6.66 14.30 2.52
CA TYR A 278 -7.38 13.53 1.50
C TYR A 278 -8.86 13.90 1.43
N SER A 279 -9.53 14.08 2.57
CA SER A 279 -10.94 14.51 2.62
C SER A 279 -11.12 15.87 1.93
N TYR A 280 -10.25 16.84 2.24
CA TYR A 280 -10.27 18.14 1.57
C TYR A 280 -9.96 18.06 0.08
N LEU A 281 -9.11 17.13 -0.37
CA LEU A 281 -8.90 16.91 -1.81
C LEU A 281 -10.16 16.46 -2.51
N LYS A 282 -10.91 15.55 -1.89
CA LYS A 282 -12.18 15.07 -2.45
C LYS A 282 -13.21 16.19 -2.53
N LEU A 283 -13.28 17.04 -1.50
CA LEU A 283 -14.10 18.26 -1.48
C LEU A 283 -13.64 19.35 -2.45
N GLY A 284 -12.40 19.29 -2.95
CA GLY A 284 -11.82 20.35 -3.79
C GLY A 284 -11.28 21.55 -3.05
N GLU A 285 -11.22 21.46 -1.72
CA GLU A 285 -10.59 22.47 -0.88
C GLU A 285 -9.07 22.28 -0.84
N VAL A 286 -8.43 22.37 -2.01
CA VAL A 286 -7.02 22.02 -2.23
C VAL A 286 -6.07 22.72 -1.24
N ASN A 287 -6.28 23.99 -0.94
CA ASN A 287 -5.41 24.74 -0.01
C ASN A 287 -5.39 24.11 1.39
N LYS A 288 -6.57 23.68 1.88
CA LYS A 288 -6.66 22.99 3.17
C LYS A 288 -6.09 21.58 3.07
N ALA A 289 -6.24 20.91 1.93
CA ALA A 289 -5.61 19.62 1.69
C ALA A 289 -4.08 19.69 1.80
N ILE A 290 -3.46 20.59 1.04
CA ILE A 290 -2.01 20.81 1.02
C ILE A 290 -1.51 21.09 2.43
N LEU A 291 -2.14 22.03 3.14
CA LEU A 291 -1.73 22.40 4.49
C LEU A 291 -1.69 21.19 5.44
N ASN A 292 -2.68 20.30 5.36
CA ASN A 292 -2.75 19.12 6.22
C ASN A 292 -1.78 18.01 5.75
N LEU A 293 -1.61 17.81 4.44
CA LEU A 293 -0.62 16.87 3.91
C LEU A 293 0.82 17.30 4.20
N GLU A 294 1.11 18.61 4.20
CA GLU A 294 2.40 19.16 4.64
C GLU A 294 2.65 18.89 6.11
N LYS A 295 1.64 19.01 6.97
CA LYS A 295 1.75 18.63 8.38
C LYS A 295 2.05 17.15 8.53
N ALA A 296 1.30 16.28 7.84
CA ALA A 296 1.53 14.83 7.86
C ALA A 296 2.97 14.47 7.41
N LYS A 297 3.41 15.01 6.27
CA LYS A 297 4.78 14.85 5.76
C LYS A 297 5.84 15.42 6.70
N GLY A 298 5.55 16.56 7.35
CA GLY A 298 6.45 17.19 8.31
C GLY A 298 6.68 16.34 9.57
N MET A 299 5.65 15.59 9.98
CA MET A 299 5.70 14.65 11.11
C MET A 299 6.45 13.36 10.75
N LYS A 300 6.20 12.80 9.56
CA LYS A 300 6.92 11.62 9.03
C LYS A 300 7.67 11.96 7.73
N LYS A 301 8.86 12.53 7.88
CA LYS A 301 9.68 12.97 6.74
C LYS A 301 10.17 11.83 5.85
N ASP A 302 10.37 10.66 6.42
CA ASP A 302 10.89 9.48 5.73
C ASP A 302 9.79 8.63 5.09
N LEU A 303 8.51 8.98 5.28
CA LEU A 303 7.39 8.27 4.69
C LEU A 303 7.08 8.84 3.31
N GLU A 304 7.61 8.19 2.27
CA GLU A 304 7.45 8.63 0.89
C GLU A 304 6.00 8.76 0.45
N PHE A 305 5.11 7.89 0.95
CA PHE A 305 3.70 7.95 0.62
C PHE A 305 3.08 9.33 0.89
N TYR A 306 3.48 10.01 1.97
CA TYR A 306 3.00 11.37 2.24
C TYR A 306 3.60 12.41 1.30
N ALA A 307 4.81 12.19 0.80
CA ALA A 307 5.36 13.01 -0.27
C ALA A 307 4.56 12.85 -1.56
N ILE A 308 4.20 11.62 -1.95
CA ILE A 308 3.36 11.34 -3.12
C ILE A 308 1.96 11.90 -2.94
N ALA A 309 1.32 11.71 -1.78
CA ALA A 309 0.00 12.25 -1.50
C ALA A 309 -0.02 13.79 -1.61
N LEU A 310 1.00 14.45 -1.05
CA LEU A 310 1.19 15.89 -1.19
C LEU A 310 1.45 16.30 -2.64
N GLU A 311 2.27 15.55 -3.38
CA GLU A 311 2.54 15.82 -4.79
C GLU A 311 1.27 15.75 -5.64
N GLU A 312 0.50 14.68 -5.50
CA GLU A 312 -0.76 14.49 -6.25
C GLU A 312 -1.84 15.50 -5.86
N SER A 313 -1.82 15.99 -4.62
CA SER A 313 -2.67 17.09 -4.18
C SER A 313 -2.48 18.35 -5.05
N PHE A 314 -1.23 18.60 -5.49
CA PHE A 314 -0.90 19.73 -6.34
C PHE A 314 -1.38 19.53 -7.78
N PHE A 315 -1.26 18.31 -8.33
CA PHE A 315 -1.73 18.01 -9.69
C PHE A 315 -3.25 18.10 -9.79
N VAL A 316 -3.98 17.54 -8.81
CA VAL A 316 -5.46 17.62 -8.75
C VAL A 316 -5.95 19.08 -8.76
N SER A 317 -5.17 20.01 -8.19
CA SER A 317 -5.52 21.43 -8.17
C SER A 317 -5.54 22.10 -9.55
N ASN A 318 -4.57 21.80 -10.42
CA ASN A 318 -4.44 22.45 -11.72
C ASN A 318 -5.52 22.02 -12.71
N PHE A 319 -5.98 20.76 -12.62
CA PHE A 319 -7.05 20.28 -13.48
C PHE A 319 -8.44 20.76 -13.04
N ARG A 320 -8.66 20.98 -11.74
CA ARG A 320 -9.91 21.61 -11.24
C ARG A 320 -9.99 23.10 -11.55
N SER A 321 -8.84 23.75 -11.75
CA SER A 321 -8.75 25.18 -12.04
C SER A 321 -7.80 25.49 -13.19
N PHE A 322 -8.07 24.97 -14.39
CA PHE A 322 -7.52 25.52 -15.64
C PHE A 322 -7.89 27.02 -15.86
N VAL A 323 -8.46 27.69 -14.85
CA VAL A 323 -9.05 29.02 -14.93
C VAL A 323 -8.52 30.01 -13.88
N GLN A 324 -7.76 29.64 -12.83
CA GLN A 324 -7.25 30.68 -11.91
C GLN A 324 -5.82 30.45 -11.40
N ASN A 325 -4.91 31.30 -11.89
CA ASN A 325 -3.60 31.63 -11.31
C ASN A 325 -3.77 32.11 -9.86
N ASN A 326 -3.91 31.18 -8.91
CA ASN A 326 -3.96 31.50 -7.49
C ASN A 326 -2.54 31.47 -6.88
N ASN A 327 -2.29 32.28 -5.86
CA ASN A 327 -0.96 32.44 -5.21
C ASN A 327 -0.33 31.10 -4.76
N VAL A 328 -1.16 30.08 -4.52
CA VAL A 328 -0.74 28.75 -4.06
C VAL A 328 0.02 27.98 -5.15
N ASN A 329 -0.45 27.99 -6.41
CA ASN A 329 0.23 27.29 -7.51
C ASN A 329 1.65 27.85 -7.75
N VAL A 330 1.79 29.16 -7.59
CA VAL A 330 3.08 29.87 -7.69
C VAL A 330 4.04 29.39 -6.60
N GLU A 331 3.60 29.29 -5.34
CA GLU A 331 4.45 28.85 -4.24
C GLU A 331 4.91 27.39 -4.40
N ILE A 332 3.99 26.51 -4.81
CA ILE A 332 4.29 25.10 -5.06
C ILE A 332 5.27 24.95 -6.21
N SER A 333 5.00 25.62 -7.34
CA SER A 333 5.86 25.59 -8.51
C SER A 333 7.29 26.07 -8.17
N LYS A 334 7.43 27.14 -7.39
CA LYS A 334 8.73 27.65 -6.90
C LYS A 334 9.50 26.63 -6.05
N ARG A 335 8.79 25.81 -5.27
CA ARG A 335 9.43 24.74 -4.48
C ARG A 335 9.97 23.64 -5.38
N TYR A 336 9.20 23.18 -6.37
CA TYR A 336 9.68 22.23 -7.37
C TYR A 336 10.84 22.79 -8.19
N GLU A 337 10.76 24.05 -8.61
CA GLU A 337 11.86 24.75 -9.27
C GLU A 337 13.14 24.70 -8.45
N LYS A 338 13.06 24.98 -7.14
CA LYS A 338 14.21 24.97 -6.24
C LYS A 338 14.83 23.57 -6.11
N GLU A 339 14.01 22.53 -5.95
CA GLU A 339 14.50 21.15 -5.91
C GLU A 339 15.07 20.70 -7.26
N GLY A 340 14.46 21.11 -8.37
CA GLY A 340 14.96 20.88 -9.72
C GLY A 340 16.31 21.53 -9.96
N LEU A 341 16.49 22.78 -9.51
CA LEU A 341 17.76 23.49 -9.60
C LEU A 341 18.85 22.81 -8.76
N LYS A 342 18.49 22.32 -7.56
CA LYS A 342 19.39 21.57 -6.69
C LYS A 342 19.82 20.24 -7.34
N ALA A 343 18.86 19.49 -7.89
CA ALA A 343 19.13 18.24 -8.61
C ALA A 343 20.02 18.48 -9.85
N PHE A 344 19.75 19.54 -10.61
CA PHE A 344 20.54 19.93 -11.78
C PHE A 344 21.99 20.26 -11.41
N LYS A 345 22.21 21.01 -10.32
CA LYS A 345 23.56 21.30 -9.80
C LYS A 345 24.32 20.06 -9.36
N ASN A 346 23.60 19.03 -8.91
CA ASN A 346 24.17 17.75 -8.49
C ASN A 346 24.30 16.74 -9.65
N LEU A 347 24.07 17.15 -10.90
CA LEU A 347 24.05 16.28 -12.10
C LEU A 347 23.06 15.12 -12.03
N ASN A 348 22.07 15.18 -11.13
CA ASN A 348 20.93 14.27 -11.13
C ASN A 348 19.92 14.77 -12.16
N LEU A 349 20.14 14.43 -13.44
CA LEU A 349 19.34 14.92 -14.56
C LEU A 349 17.89 14.41 -14.50
N ASP A 350 17.66 13.16 -14.11
CA ASP A 350 16.31 12.61 -13.96
C ASP A 350 15.51 13.38 -12.91
N GLY A 351 16.11 13.62 -11.75
CA GLY A 351 15.52 14.43 -10.69
C GLY A 351 15.33 15.89 -11.12
N ALA A 352 16.26 16.45 -11.89
CA ALA A 352 16.15 17.82 -12.40
C ALA A 352 14.98 17.98 -13.38
N ILE A 353 14.84 17.07 -14.34
CA ILE A 353 13.73 17.04 -15.30
C ILE A 353 12.42 16.82 -14.58
N PHE A 354 12.37 15.85 -13.67
CA PHE A 354 11.17 15.54 -12.88
C PHE A 354 10.63 16.79 -12.18
N ASN A 355 11.50 17.49 -11.44
CA ASN A 355 11.10 18.64 -10.66
C ASN A 355 10.83 19.87 -11.53
N ALA A 356 11.64 20.13 -12.57
CA ALA A 356 11.42 21.25 -13.48
C ALA A 356 10.11 21.09 -14.28
N LYS A 357 9.82 19.88 -14.79
CA LYS A 357 8.54 19.58 -15.45
C LYS A 357 7.37 19.78 -14.50
N ASN A 358 7.43 19.19 -13.30
CA ASN A 358 6.37 19.39 -12.29
C ASN A 358 6.13 20.87 -11.97
N ALA A 359 7.19 21.68 -11.86
CA ALA A 359 7.06 23.11 -11.63
C ALA A 359 6.30 23.81 -12.78
N VAL A 360 6.60 23.46 -14.03
CA VAL A 360 5.94 24.00 -15.23
C VAL A 360 4.51 23.49 -15.35
N ASP A 361 4.26 22.20 -15.12
CA ASP A 361 2.92 21.60 -15.15
C ASP A 361 2.01 22.22 -14.08
N ILE A 362 2.59 22.59 -12.92
CA ILE A 362 1.85 23.22 -11.82
C ILE A 362 1.58 24.70 -12.05
N TYR A 363 2.53 25.41 -12.65
CA TYR A 363 2.38 26.82 -12.99
C TYR A 363 3.11 27.06 -14.32
N PRO A 364 2.39 27.02 -15.46
CA PRO A 364 3.00 27.14 -16.79
C PRO A 364 3.77 28.44 -17.03
N ASP A 365 3.40 29.48 -16.28
CA ASP A 365 4.01 30.82 -16.23
C ASP A 365 5.24 30.89 -15.28
N ASN A 366 5.73 29.77 -14.72
CA ASN A 366 6.99 29.76 -13.99
C ASN A 366 8.17 29.89 -14.96
N ASP A 367 8.52 31.15 -15.26
CA ASP A 367 9.56 31.48 -16.23
C ASP A 367 10.93 30.87 -15.84
N SER A 368 11.24 30.82 -14.55
CA SER A 368 12.53 30.30 -14.05
C SER A 368 12.61 28.77 -14.13
N ALA A 369 11.54 28.05 -13.80
CA ALA A 369 11.47 26.61 -13.98
C ALA A 369 11.52 26.20 -15.45
N ARG A 370 10.82 26.94 -16.31
CA ARG A 370 10.81 26.69 -17.75
C ARG A 370 12.20 26.94 -18.37
N PHE A 371 12.88 28.00 -17.95
CA PHE A 371 14.26 28.25 -18.37
C PHE A 371 15.25 27.18 -17.87
N LEU A 372 15.04 26.65 -16.66
CA LEU A 372 15.79 25.50 -16.16
C LEU A 372 15.56 24.26 -17.04
N LEU A 373 14.30 23.97 -17.40
CA LEU A 373 13.95 22.85 -18.26
C LEU A 373 14.62 22.95 -19.64
N ALA A 374 14.62 24.14 -20.25
CA ALA A 374 15.34 24.40 -21.50
C ALA A 374 16.84 24.08 -21.42
N LYS A 375 17.50 24.47 -20.31
CA LYS A 375 18.93 24.16 -20.09
C LYS A 375 19.19 22.67 -19.96
N ILE A 376 18.29 21.96 -19.29
CA ILE A 376 18.41 20.50 -19.13
C ILE A 376 18.26 19.81 -20.48
N TYR A 377 17.24 20.18 -21.27
CA TYR A 377 17.07 19.62 -22.63
C TYR A 377 18.25 19.92 -23.53
N LYS A 378 18.80 21.14 -23.48
CA LYS A 378 20.00 21.47 -24.23
C LYS A 378 21.19 20.59 -23.82
N LEU A 379 21.38 20.34 -22.53
CA LEU A 379 22.43 19.44 -22.04
C LEU A 379 22.25 18.00 -22.55
N LEU A 380 21.00 17.56 -22.70
CA LEU A 380 20.63 16.27 -23.28
C LEU A 380 20.65 16.22 -24.81
N LYS A 381 21.02 17.32 -25.49
CA LYS A 381 20.97 17.47 -26.96
C LYS A 381 19.57 17.32 -27.55
N LEU A 382 18.55 17.71 -26.79
CA LEU A 382 17.16 17.82 -27.21
C LEU A 382 16.88 19.28 -27.57
N ASP A 383 17.45 19.72 -28.70
CA ASP A 383 17.51 21.13 -29.07
C ASP A 383 16.13 21.70 -29.45
N VAL A 384 15.24 20.90 -30.04
CA VAL A 384 13.89 21.32 -30.40
C VAL A 384 13.03 21.45 -29.13
N MET A 385 13.20 20.56 -28.16
CA MET A 385 12.54 20.70 -26.85
C MET A 385 13.02 21.93 -26.10
N ALA A 386 14.34 22.16 -26.08
CA ALA A 386 14.90 23.37 -25.46
C ALA A 386 14.35 24.64 -26.12
N TYR A 387 14.22 24.63 -27.45
CA TYR A 387 13.65 25.73 -28.21
C TYR A 387 12.17 25.95 -27.89
N GLU A 388 11.37 24.90 -27.76
CA GLU A 388 9.95 24.99 -27.37
C GLU A 388 9.79 25.75 -26.05
N GLU A 389 10.56 25.37 -25.03
CA GLU A 389 10.52 26.03 -23.73
C GLU A 389 10.92 27.50 -23.79
N LEU A 390 11.94 27.83 -24.58
CA LEU A 390 12.44 29.20 -24.73
C LEU A 390 11.51 30.07 -25.60
N TYR A 391 10.93 29.50 -26.66
CA TYR A 391 9.97 30.17 -27.52
C TYR A 391 8.72 30.60 -26.73
N TYR A 392 8.25 29.76 -25.80
CA TYR A 392 7.19 30.15 -24.88
C TYR A 392 7.57 31.41 -24.08
N LEU A 393 8.78 31.44 -23.51
CA LEU A 393 9.26 32.58 -22.72
C LEU A 393 9.44 33.85 -23.55
N THR A 394 10.05 33.77 -24.72
CA THR A 394 10.39 34.95 -25.52
C THR A 394 9.23 35.45 -26.38
N ASN A 395 8.47 34.56 -27.01
CA ASN A 395 7.45 34.92 -27.99
C ASN A 395 6.02 34.95 -27.40
N GLN A 396 5.69 34.08 -26.45
CA GLN A 396 4.35 34.07 -25.85
C GLN A 396 4.28 34.95 -24.60
N ARG A 397 5.32 34.89 -23.75
CA ARG A 397 5.42 35.68 -22.51
C ARG A 397 6.12 37.03 -22.67
N ASN A 398 6.78 37.28 -23.82
CA ASN A 398 7.54 38.51 -24.11
C ASN A 398 8.61 38.83 -23.04
N ILE A 399 9.31 37.81 -22.52
CA ILE A 399 10.39 38.00 -21.56
C ILE A 399 11.60 38.66 -22.22
N LEU A 400 12.07 39.77 -21.63
CA LEU A 400 13.19 40.58 -22.13
C LEU A 400 14.51 40.37 -21.38
N ASP A 401 14.61 39.30 -20.58
CA ASP A 401 15.85 38.98 -19.87
C ASP A 401 16.96 38.60 -20.86
N SER A 402 18.06 39.36 -20.83
CA SER A 402 19.21 39.17 -21.74
C SER A 402 19.75 37.73 -21.75
N LYS A 403 19.81 37.05 -20.60
CA LYS A 403 20.35 35.68 -20.54
C LYS A 403 19.43 34.67 -21.20
N ILE A 404 18.11 34.89 -21.10
CA ILE A 404 17.12 34.05 -21.77
C ILE A 404 17.17 34.30 -23.28
N LEU A 405 17.25 35.55 -23.71
CA LEU A 405 17.34 35.92 -25.13
C LEU A 405 18.63 35.39 -25.77
N ASP A 406 19.79 35.58 -25.15
CA ASP A 406 21.07 35.05 -25.64
C ASP A 406 21.03 33.52 -25.78
N PHE A 407 20.43 32.84 -24.79
CA PHE A 407 20.30 31.39 -24.81
C PHE A 407 19.29 30.92 -25.86
N TYR A 408 18.19 31.65 -26.04
CA TYR A 408 17.22 31.43 -27.11
C TYR A 408 17.87 31.54 -28.49
N ASP A 409 18.66 32.59 -28.75
CA ASP A 409 19.33 32.78 -30.04
C ASP A 409 20.33 31.66 -30.32
N MET A 410 21.08 31.22 -29.30
CA MET A 410 21.99 30.07 -29.40
C MET A 410 21.23 28.79 -29.77
N VAL A 411 20.16 28.45 -29.03
CA VAL A 411 19.37 27.24 -29.29
C VAL A 411 18.64 27.33 -30.63
N ALA A 412 18.09 28.49 -30.98
CA ALA A 412 17.41 28.73 -32.25
C ALA A 412 18.38 28.56 -33.44
N PHE A 413 19.64 28.99 -33.30
CA PHE A 413 20.67 28.74 -34.29
C PHE A 413 20.89 27.24 -34.52
N ASP A 414 21.02 26.46 -33.44
CA ASP A 414 21.22 25.01 -33.52
C ASP A 414 20.00 24.32 -34.16
N VAL A 415 18.77 24.72 -33.79
CA VAL A 415 17.53 24.19 -34.34
C VAL A 415 17.40 24.42 -35.85
N ARG A 416 17.96 25.51 -36.41
CA ARG A 416 17.93 25.74 -37.87
C ARG A 416 18.64 24.64 -38.67
N SER A 417 19.59 23.93 -38.04
CA SER A 417 20.29 22.80 -38.64
C SER A 417 19.60 21.44 -38.39
N SER A 418 18.66 21.38 -37.44
CA SER A 418 17.96 20.16 -37.07
C SER A 418 17.08 19.59 -38.20
N LEU A 419 16.70 18.32 -38.06
CA LEU A 419 15.72 17.68 -38.95
C LEU A 419 14.39 18.44 -38.96
N PHE A 420 13.96 18.96 -37.81
CA PHE A 420 12.72 19.70 -37.66
C PHE A 420 12.63 20.85 -38.67
N PHE A 421 13.66 21.71 -38.71
CA PHE A 421 13.67 22.85 -39.62
C PHE A 421 13.86 22.45 -41.09
N ARG A 422 14.75 21.47 -41.36
CA ARG A 422 15.05 21.03 -42.74
C ARG A 422 13.85 20.38 -43.43
N TYR A 423 12.94 19.77 -42.68
CA TYR A 423 11.74 19.12 -43.22
C TYR A 423 10.48 20.00 -43.16
N GLY A 424 10.64 21.30 -42.93
CA GLY A 424 9.58 22.29 -43.15
C GLY A 424 8.77 22.65 -41.91
N TYR A 425 9.11 22.11 -40.73
CA TYR A 425 8.53 22.55 -39.47
C TYR A 425 9.24 23.83 -39.03
N ARG A 426 8.52 24.94 -38.99
CA ARG A 426 9.11 26.29 -38.78
C ARG A 426 8.47 27.06 -37.63
N SER A 427 7.40 26.53 -37.05
CA SER A 427 6.63 27.18 -36.00
C SER A 427 6.29 26.22 -34.87
N ILE A 428 5.92 26.77 -33.72
CA ILE A 428 5.36 26.01 -32.60
C ILE A 428 4.06 25.29 -32.99
N GLY A 429 3.28 25.86 -33.93
CA GLY A 429 2.08 25.21 -34.46
C GLY A 429 2.40 23.92 -35.23
N ASP A 430 3.54 23.87 -35.92
CA ASP A 430 4.00 22.66 -36.60
C ASP A 430 4.48 21.59 -35.60
N LEU A 431 5.07 22.01 -34.48
CA LEU A 431 5.42 21.14 -33.37
C LEU A 431 4.17 20.54 -32.69
N ASN A 432 3.14 21.35 -32.46
CA ASN A 432 1.87 20.88 -31.90
C ASN A 432 1.21 19.82 -32.80
N LYS A 433 1.30 19.96 -34.13
CA LYS A 433 0.84 18.92 -35.05
C LYS A 433 1.61 17.61 -34.89
N LEU A 434 2.95 17.66 -34.75
CA LEU A 434 3.74 16.46 -34.49
C LEU A 434 3.33 15.77 -33.17
N TYR A 435 2.97 16.58 -32.17
CA TYR A 435 2.45 16.07 -30.91
C TYR A 435 1.06 15.45 -31.02
N GLU A 436 0.16 16.03 -31.82
CA GLU A 436 -1.18 15.49 -32.11
C GLU A 436 -1.11 14.20 -32.94
N ASP A 437 -0.14 14.11 -33.86
CA ASP A 437 0.10 12.95 -34.72
C ASP A 437 0.95 11.84 -34.05
N ARG A 438 1.19 11.94 -32.74
CA ARG A 438 1.94 10.92 -31.99
C ARG A 438 1.29 9.55 -32.10
N THR A 439 2.12 8.53 -32.23
CA THR A 439 1.67 7.14 -32.31
C THR A 439 1.87 6.48 -30.95
N VAL A 440 0.76 6.27 -30.24
CA VAL A 440 0.75 5.82 -28.84
C VAL A 440 0.13 4.44 -28.68
N TYR A 441 0.52 3.75 -27.60
CA TYR A 441 -0.23 2.63 -27.05
C TYR A 441 -1.26 3.15 -26.07
N ARG A 442 -2.53 2.78 -26.27
CA ARG A 442 -3.62 3.17 -25.36
C ARG A 442 -3.73 2.14 -24.24
N VAL A 443 -3.47 2.55 -23.00
CA VAL A 443 -3.29 1.65 -21.86
C VAL A 443 -4.28 1.99 -20.75
N GLY A 444 -4.98 0.99 -20.20
CA GLY A 444 -5.79 1.14 -18.98
C GLY A 444 -5.03 0.70 -17.73
N VAL A 445 -5.22 1.38 -16.60
CA VAL A 445 -4.58 1.07 -15.31
C VAL A 445 -5.63 0.72 -14.25
N PHE A 446 -5.59 -0.46 -13.67
CA PHE A 446 -6.59 -0.92 -12.70
C PHE A 446 -5.94 -1.60 -11.51
N THR A 447 -6.69 -1.79 -10.44
CA THR A 447 -6.33 -2.63 -9.29
C THR A 447 -7.55 -3.41 -8.81
N GLN A 448 -7.34 -4.55 -8.15
CA GLN A 448 -8.41 -5.36 -7.56
C GLN A 448 -8.34 -5.41 -6.03
N ASN A 449 -7.24 -4.92 -5.46
CA ASN A 449 -6.95 -5.00 -4.04
C ASN A 449 -6.93 -3.60 -3.45
N GLU A 450 -7.55 -3.42 -2.29
CA GLU A 450 -7.40 -2.20 -1.51
C GLU A 450 -6.08 -2.23 -0.72
N ASN A 451 -5.42 -1.09 -0.66
CA ASN A 451 -4.28 -0.89 0.23
C ASN A 451 -4.78 -0.71 1.67
N LYS A 452 -3.95 -1.11 2.65
CA LYS A 452 -4.25 -0.93 4.08
C LYS A 452 -4.44 0.54 4.47
N VAL A 453 -3.78 1.44 3.73
CA VAL A 453 -3.93 2.87 3.89
C VAL A 453 -5.05 3.36 2.98
N PHE A 454 -6.10 3.90 3.59
CA PHE A 454 -7.24 4.44 2.85
C PHE A 454 -6.80 5.51 1.84
N GLY A 455 -7.35 5.47 0.62
CA GLY A 455 -7.04 6.44 -0.44
C GLY A 455 -5.67 6.26 -1.11
N ALA A 456 -4.84 5.31 -0.66
CA ALA A 456 -3.52 5.10 -1.23
C ALA A 456 -3.57 4.67 -2.70
N ASN A 457 -4.50 3.80 -3.08
CA ASN A 457 -4.67 3.40 -4.49
C ASN A 457 -4.96 4.61 -5.40
N ASP A 458 -5.86 5.50 -4.98
CA ASP A 458 -6.23 6.68 -5.77
C ASP A 458 -5.02 7.59 -6.00
N LEU A 459 -4.23 7.87 -4.95
CA LEU A 459 -3.08 8.76 -5.07
C LEU A 459 -1.88 8.09 -5.77
N ILE A 460 -1.55 6.85 -5.43
CA ILE A 460 -0.38 6.16 -5.99
C ILE A 460 -0.61 5.82 -7.46
N LEU A 461 -1.82 5.42 -7.86
CA LEU A 461 -2.09 5.11 -9.26
C LEU A 461 -2.15 6.37 -10.13
N ARG A 462 -2.60 7.52 -9.61
CA ARG A 462 -2.43 8.82 -10.30
C ARG A 462 -0.96 9.16 -10.52
N TYR A 463 -0.16 8.97 -9.49
CA TYR A 463 1.29 9.15 -9.58
C TYR A 463 1.90 8.19 -10.62
N ALA A 464 1.46 6.93 -10.65
CA ALA A 464 1.88 5.94 -11.64
C ALA A 464 1.48 6.33 -13.07
N GLU A 465 0.23 6.77 -13.31
CA GLU A 465 -0.24 7.27 -14.61
C GLU A 465 0.70 8.37 -15.13
N ARG A 466 0.99 9.39 -14.31
CA ARG A 466 1.87 10.49 -14.71
C ARG A 466 3.29 10.03 -15.01
N ILE A 467 3.82 9.03 -14.30
CA ILE A 467 5.14 8.46 -14.61
C ILE A 467 5.11 7.68 -15.93
N ILE A 468 4.02 6.94 -16.20
CA ILE A 468 3.86 6.14 -17.42
C ILE A 468 3.70 7.07 -18.64
N GLU A 469 2.88 8.11 -18.54
CA GLU A 469 2.59 9.08 -19.62
C GLU A 469 3.78 9.98 -19.99
N ARG A 470 4.83 10.02 -19.16
CA ARG A 470 6.10 10.65 -19.54
C ARG A 470 6.77 9.94 -20.72
N ASN A 471 6.43 8.68 -20.98
CA ASN A 471 6.83 7.98 -22.20
C ASN A 471 5.91 8.39 -23.35
N LEU A 472 6.45 9.08 -24.35
CA LEU A 472 5.66 9.63 -25.47
C LEU A 472 5.00 8.58 -26.37
N SER A 473 5.29 7.29 -26.13
CA SER A 473 4.67 6.16 -26.82
C SER A 473 3.47 5.58 -26.07
N ILE A 474 3.04 6.16 -24.95
CA ILE A 474 1.95 5.64 -24.13
C ILE A 474 0.94 6.77 -23.85
N GLU A 475 -0.34 6.44 -23.98
CA GLU A 475 -1.47 7.24 -23.52
C GLU A 475 -2.23 6.41 -22.48
N VAL A 476 -2.38 6.92 -21.26
CA VAL A 476 -3.16 6.23 -20.23
C VAL A 476 -4.62 6.65 -20.32
N VAL A 477 -5.50 5.69 -20.55
CA VAL A 477 -6.92 5.90 -20.79
C VAL A 477 -7.72 5.23 -19.67
N ASN A 478 -7.87 5.96 -18.57
CA ASN A 478 -8.74 5.60 -17.46
C ASN A 478 -9.99 6.48 -17.44
N TYR A 479 -11.11 5.95 -16.92
CA TYR A 479 -12.48 6.50 -16.96
C TYR A 479 -12.59 7.96 -17.40
N SER A 480 -13.38 8.21 -18.47
CA SER A 480 -13.63 9.50 -19.12
C SER A 480 -13.19 10.70 -18.29
N PHE A 481 -12.17 11.40 -18.79
CA PHE A 481 -11.46 12.54 -18.20
C PHE A 481 -12.40 13.61 -17.60
N ASP A 482 -12.95 13.31 -16.42
CA ASP A 482 -13.73 14.20 -15.59
C ASP A 482 -13.04 14.20 -14.23
N TYR A 483 -12.13 15.15 -14.05
CA TYR A 483 -11.35 15.35 -12.82
C TYR A 483 -12.23 15.62 -11.58
N ASN A 484 -13.53 15.88 -11.78
CA ASN A 484 -14.52 16.05 -10.72
C ASN A 484 -15.23 14.74 -10.35
N LYS A 485 -15.03 13.65 -11.10
CA LYS A 485 -15.49 12.32 -10.74
C LYS A 485 -14.37 11.51 -10.09
N ASN A 486 -14.74 10.65 -9.15
CA ASN A 486 -13.81 9.67 -8.60
C ASN A 486 -13.30 8.79 -9.75
N LYS A 487 -11.98 8.84 -10.02
CA LYS A 487 -11.34 7.79 -10.83
C LYS A 487 -11.40 6.53 -9.99
N ASP A 488 -12.22 5.58 -10.40
CA ASP A 488 -12.26 4.28 -9.73
C ASP A 488 -11.24 3.37 -10.38
N TYR A 489 -10.03 3.35 -9.82
CA TYR A 489 -9.03 2.38 -10.25
C TYR A 489 -9.39 0.97 -9.81
N LEU A 490 -10.27 0.83 -8.81
CA LEU A 490 -10.65 -0.43 -8.24
C LEU A 490 -11.72 -1.09 -9.11
N ILE A 491 -11.37 -2.23 -9.71
CA ILE A 491 -12.32 -3.08 -10.43
C ILE A 491 -12.68 -4.28 -9.58
N SER A 492 -13.95 -4.68 -9.61
CA SER A 492 -14.47 -5.84 -8.88
C SER A 492 -14.00 -7.17 -9.45
N SER A 493 -13.65 -7.20 -10.74
CA SER A 493 -13.25 -8.41 -11.45
C SER A 493 -12.42 -8.11 -12.68
N PHE A 494 -11.67 -9.12 -13.15
CA PHE A 494 -10.99 -9.07 -14.45
C PHE A 494 -11.95 -8.72 -15.59
N SER A 495 -13.16 -9.27 -15.58
CA SER A 495 -14.17 -9.07 -16.62
C SER A 495 -14.61 -7.60 -16.76
N GLU A 496 -14.63 -6.87 -15.65
CA GLU A 496 -14.90 -5.43 -15.65
C GLU A 496 -13.80 -4.65 -16.38
N GLY A 497 -12.53 -4.87 -16.00
CA GLY A 497 -11.37 -4.24 -16.66
C GLY A 497 -11.29 -4.58 -18.15
N PHE A 498 -11.51 -5.84 -18.53
CA PHE A 498 -11.49 -6.25 -19.94
C PHE A 498 -12.66 -5.64 -20.74
N SER A 499 -13.84 -5.51 -20.14
CA SER A 499 -14.98 -4.87 -20.79
C SER A 499 -14.72 -3.39 -21.02
N TYR A 500 -14.13 -2.70 -20.03
CA TYR A 500 -13.69 -1.33 -20.19
C TYR A 500 -12.66 -1.20 -21.32
N ALA A 501 -11.66 -2.08 -21.37
CA ALA A 501 -10.61 -2.05 -22.38
C ALA A 501 -11.16 -2.17 -23.80
N ARG A 502 -12.11 -3.09 -24.04
CA ARG A 502 -12.75 -3.25 -25.34
C ARG A 502 -13.61 -2.04 -25.72
N ASN A 503 -14.40 -1.51 -24.79
CA ASN A 503 -15.31 -0.40 -25.06
C ASN A 503 -14.57 0.93 -25.34
N ASN A 504 -13.35 1.07 -24.82
CA ASN A 504 -12.53 2.26 -25.01
C ASN A 504 -11.42 2.05 -26.05
N ASP A 505 -11.41 0.92 -26.76
CA ASP A 505 -10.43 0.57 -27.79
C ASP A 505 -8.97 0.62 -27.30
N LEU A 506 -8.72 0.03 -26.14
CA LEU A 506 -7.37 -0.03 -25.55
C LEU A 506 -6.51 -1.11 -26.23
N ASP A 507 -5.21 -0.82 -26.35
CA ASP A 507 -4.20 -1.80 -26.75
C ASP A 507 -3.92 -2.78 -25.62
N LEU A 508 -3.78 -2.25 -24.40
CA LEU A 508 -3.44 -2.99 -23.19
C LEU A 508 -4.25 -2.51 -21.99
N PHE A 509 -4.39 -3.37 -21.00
CA PHE A 509 -4.75 -2.94 -19.65
C PHE A 509 -3.91 -3.65 -18.60
N LEU A 510 -3.63 -2.94 -17.52
CA LEU A 510 -2.72 -3.31 -16.46
C LEU A 510 -3.52 -3.53 -15.19
N ILE A 511 -3.30 -4.66 -14.51
CA ILE A 511 -3.83 -4.91 -13.18
C ILE A 511 -2.67 -4.82 -12.19
N PHE A 512 -2.66 -3.73 -11.43
CA PHE A 512 -1.73 -3.44 -10.35
C PHE A 512 -2.19 -4.17 -9.08
N ASP A 513 -1.31 -5.02 -8.59
CA ASP A 513 -1.35 -5.60 -7.26
C ASP A 513 -0.22 -4.97 -6.44
N LEU A 514 -0.54 -3.84 -5.81
CA LEU A 514 0.38 -3.01 -5.04
C LEU A 514 0.08 -3.17 -3.56
N ASP A 515 1.02 -3.75 -2.81
CA ASP A 515 0.99 -3.80 -1.34
C ASP A 515 2.00 -2.80 -0.78
N VAL A 516 1.49 -1.80 -0.05
CA VAL A 516 2.28 -0.75 0.60
C VAL A 516 2.33 -0.99 2.11
N ASP A 517 3.52 -1.30 2.61
CA ASP A 517 3.80 -1.30 4.05
C ASP A 517 4.45 0.03 4.43
N VAL A 518 3.60 1.00 4.76
CA VAL A 518 4.02 2.34 5.23
C VAL A 518 4.80 2.30 6.55
N PHE A 519 4.70 1.23 7.35
CA PHE A 519 5.46 1.11 8.59
C PHE A 519 6.89 0.67 8.34
N LYS A 520 7.12 -0.09 7.27
CA LYS A 520 8.44 -0.57 6.87
C LYS A 520 9.07 0.24 5.74
N ASN A 521 8.36 1.24 5.22
CA ASN A 521 8.75 1.97 4.02
C ASN A 521 9.12 0.98 2.89
N SER A 522 8.23 0.05 2.60
CA SER A 522 8.43 -0.96 1.56
C SER A 522 7.19 -1.14 0.71
N ALA A 523 7.40 -1.48 -0.56
CA ALA A 523 6.34 -1.80 -1.50
C ALA A 523 6.69 -3.08 -2.27
N SER A 524 5.66 -3.91 -2.45
CA SER A 524 5.64 -5.00 -3.42
C SER A 524 4.67 -4.61 -4.51
N LEU A 525 5.13 -4.62 -5.76
CA LEU A 525 4.33 -4.27 -6.93
C LEU A 525 4.38 -5.43 -7.93
N LYS A 526 3.25 -6.08 -8.13
CA LYS A 526 3.03 -6.98 -9.25
C LYS A 526 2.06 -6.34 -10.23
N ILE A 527 2.39 -6.41 -11.52
CA ILE A 527 1.54 -5.87 -12.59
C ILE A 527 1.34 -6.97 -13.62
N ASP A 528 0.10 -7.44 -13.72
CA ASP A 528 -0.30 -8.32 -14.82
C ASP A 528 -0.76 -7.47 -16.01
N VAL A 529 -0.18 -7.71 -17.19
CA VAL A 529 -0.44 -6.96 -18.42
C VAL A 529 -1.27 -7.80 -19.36
N TYR A 530 -2.40 -7.26 -19.80
CA TYR A 530 -3.36 -7.96 -20.65
C TYR A 530 -3.58 -7.22 -21.97
N SER A 531 -3.78 -7.99 -23.04
CA SER A 531 -4.25 -7.47 -24.33
C SER A 531 -5.65 -6.89 -24.16
N GLY A 532 -5.84 -5.61 -24.52
CA GLY A 532 -7.15 -4.98 -24.53
C GLY A 532 -8.08 -5.55 -25.61
N LYS A 533 -7.51 -6.19 -26.64
CA LYS A 533 -8.27 -6.80 -27.76
C LYS A 533 -8.73 -8.22 -27.45
N THR A 534 -7.88 -9.03 -26.83
CA THR A 534 -8.12 -10.48 -26.64
C THR A 534 -8.34 -10.89 -25.19
N GLY A 535 -7.96 -10.06 -24.22
CA GLY A 535 -8.01 -10.37 -22.79
C GLY A 535 -6.92 -11.35 -22.33
N VAL A 536 -6.03 -11.77 -23.23
CA VAL A 536 -4.93 -12.67 -22.90
C VAL A 536 -3.87 -11.93 -22.11
N LYS A 537 -3.34 -12.58 -21.06
CA LYS A 537 -2.20 -12.05 -20.31
C LYS A 537 -0.92 -12.18 -21.15
N VAL A 538 -0.27 -11.06 -21.41
CA VAL A 538 0.91 -10.99 -22.29
C VAL A 538 2.22 -10.78 -21.53
N SER A 539 2.17 -10.30 -20.28
CA SER A 539 3.35 -10.17 -19.43
C SER A 539 2.95 -10.05 -17.95
N THR A 540 3.93 -10.26 -17.06
CA THR A 540 3.84 -9.92 -15.65
C THR A 540 5.14 -9.25 -15.23
N PHE A 541 5.03 -8.08 -14.59
CA PHE A 541 6.17 -7.40 -13.96
C PHE A 541 6.10 -7.54 -12.45
N ASN A 542 7.24 -7.70 -11.80
CA ASN A 542 7.33 -7.84 -10.34
C ASN A 542 8.48 -7.00 -9.81
N TYR A 543 8.18 -6.17 -8.81
CA TYR A 543 9.14 -5.29 -8.16
C TYR A 543 8.96 -5.36 -6.65
N ASN A 544 10.07 -5.26 -5.94
CA ASN A 544 10.09 -5.06 -4.50
C ASN A 544 11.11 -3.96 -4.22
N SER A 545 10.73 -2.96 -3.43
CA SER A 545 11.68 -1.98 -2.89
C SER A 545 11.39 -1.68 -1.43
N GLY A 546 12.43 -1.23 -0.73
CA GLY A 546 12.36 -0.72 0.62
C GLY A 546 13.33 0.45 0.80
N GLY A 547 13.08 1.30 1.79
CA GLY A 547 13.89 2.48 2.06
C GLY A 547 13.14 3.77 1.75
N VAL A 548 13.87 4.87 1.50
CA VAL A 548 13.27 6.22 1.48
C VAL A 548 12.44 6.50 0.23
N LEU A 549 12.76 5.88 -0.91
CA LEU A 549 12.11 6.12 -2.21
C LEU A 549 11.45 4.86 -2.79
N TYR A 550 10.97 3.99 -1.90
CA TYR A 550 10.47 2.67 -2.25
C TYR A 550 9.31 2.65 -3.27
N LEU A 551 8.38 3.61 -3.25
CA LEU A 551 7.28 3.76 -4.22
C LEU A 551 7.76 4.35 -5.54
N SER A 552 8.49 5.46 -5.53
CA SER A 552 8.97 6.06 -6.78
C SER A 552 9.96 5.16 -7.49
N GLU A 553 10.79 4.40 -6.78
CA GLU A 553 11.70 3.42 -7.38
C GLU A 553 10.96 2.30 -8.11
N VAL A 554 9.98 1.64 -7.46
CA VAL A 554 9.24 0.54 -8.12
C VAL A 554 8.43 1.04 -9.31
N LEU A 555 7.81 2.22 -9.20
CA LEU A 555 7.00 2.78 -10.29
C LEU A 555 7.85 3.30 -11.46
N ASN A 556 8.99 3.93 -11.19
CA ASN A 556 9.93 4.34 -12.26
C ASN A 556 10.58 3.13 -12.92
N SER A 557 10.93 2.10 -12.16
CA SER A 557 11.47 0.85 -12.71
C SER A 557 10.44 0.18 -13.62
N PHE A 558 9.19 0.08 -13.16
CA PHE A 558 8.09 -0.40 -13.98
C PHE A 558 7.92 0.43 -15.26
N SER A 559 7.81 1.75 -15.16
CA SER A 559 7.59 2.61 -16.33
C SER A 559 8.69 2.44 -17.38
N ARG A 560 9.95 2.35 -16.95
CA ARG A 560 11.10 2.09 -17.83
C ARG A 560 11.00 0.71 -18.50
N ASP A 561 10.81 -0.33 -17.73
CA ASP A 561 10.75 -1.70 -18.24
C ASP A 561 9.54 -1.92 -19.13
N PHE A 562 8.40 -1.30 -18.80
CA PHE A 562 7.19 -1.33 -19.60
C PHE A 562 7.38 -0.59 -20.93
N ASN A 563 7.98 0.59 -20.93
CA ASN A 563 8.33 1.29 -22.17
C ASN A 563 9.34 0.51 -23.04
N ASN A 564 10.28 -0.22 -22.43
CA ASN A 564 11.20 -1.10 -23.15
C ASN A 564 10.54 -2.37 -23.69
N TYR A 565 9.53 -2.87 -22.98
CA TYR A 565 8.71 -4.01 -23.41
C TYR A 565 7.87 -3.65 -24.63
N LEU A 566 7.35 -2.43 -24.74
CA LEU A 566 6.52 -2.04 -25.87
C LEU A 566 7.34 -1.94 -27.17
N PRO A 567 6.89 -2.57 -28.28
CA PRO A 567 7.51 -2.36 -29.57
C PRO A 567 7.48 -0.88 -29.96
N LYS A 568 8.62 -0.31 -30.37
CA LYS A 568 8.63 1.07 -30.85
C LYS A 568 7.86 1.13 -32.17
N LYS A 569 6.79 1.93 -32.18
CA LYS A 569 5.94 2.15 -33.35
C LYS A 569 5.85 3.63 -33.69
N GLY A 570 5.76 3.93 -34.97
CA GLY A 570 5.62 5.28 -35.50
C GLY A 570 4.83 5.28 -36.80
N LYS A 571 4.88 6.39 -37.51
CA LYS A 571 4.29 6.60 -38.83
C LYS A 571 5.28 7.28 -39.76
N ILE A 572 5.13 7.00 -41.05
CA ILE A 572 5.82 7.73 -42.11
C ILE A 572 5.17 9.12 -42.24
N LEU A 573 5.96 10.18 -42.08
CA LEU A 573 5.50 11.56 -42.24
C LEU A 573 5.68 12.05 -43.67
N GLN A 574 6.80 11.71 -44.30
CA GLN A 574 7.12 12.18 -45.64
C GLN A 574 7.99 11.19 -46.40
N ILE A 575 7.76 11.06 -47.70
CA ILE A 575 8.59 10.25 -48.61
C ILE A 575 9.12 11.11 -49.76
N LYS A 576 10.45 11.17 -49.94
CA LYS A 576 11.11 11.85 -51.05
C LYS A 576 12.13 10.92 -51.70
N LYS A 577 11.73 10.24 -52.79
CA LYS A 577 12.50 9.13 -53.36
C LYS A 577 12.78 8.10 -52.25
N ASP A 578 14.05 7.79 -51.97
CA ASP A 578 14.45 6.82 -50.95
C ASP A 578 14.51 7.43 -49.54
N ASP A 579 14.50 8.76 -49.42
CA ASP A 579 14.49 9.44 -48.13
C ASP A 579 13.11 9.42 -47.50
N VAL A 580 13.05 8.97 -46.25
CA VAL A 580 11.82 8.88 -45.47
C VAL A 580 11.98 9.60 -44.14
N LEU A 581 10.98 10.39 -43.78
CA LEU A 581 10.86 11.01 -42.47
C LEU A 581 9.81 10.25 -41.64
N ILE A 582 10.14 9.96 -40.38
CA ILE A 582 9.27 9.22 -39.46
C ILE A 582 9.02 10.01 -38.17
N ASN A 583 7.85 9.88 -37.57
CA ASN A 583 7.41 10.64 -36.37
C ASN A 583 7.93 10.08 -35.03
N VAL A 584 9.08 9.41 -35.06
CA VAL A 584 9.75 8.89 -33.88
C VAL A 584 11.20 9.35 -33.86
N GLY A 585 11.68 9.75 -32.68
CA GLY A 585 13.00 10.33 -32.49
C GLY A 585 13.70 9.81 -31.24
N SER A 586 14.70 10.54 -30.77
CA SER A 586 15.44 10.19 -29.55
C SER A 586 14.54 10.12 -28.32
N MET A 587 13.44 10.88 -28.29
CA MET A 587 12.42 10.82 -27.24
C MET A 587 11.62 9.52 -27.20
N ASN A 588 11.68 8.72 -28.28
CA ASN A 588 11.09 7.39 -28.37
C ASN A 588 12.16 6.28 -28.28
N ASP A 589 13.34 6.61 -27.77
CA ASP A 589 14.52 5.73 -27.67
C ASP A 589 15.10 5.29 -29.04
N VAL A 590 14.79 6.02 -30.13
CA VAL A 590 15.34 5.74 -31.47
C VAL A 590 16.78 6.19 -31.57
N LYS A 591 17.62 5.35 -32.18
CA LYS A 591 19.04 5.59 -32.41
C LYS A 591 19.37 5.49 -33.88
N LYS A 592 20.50 6.08 -34.25
CA LYS A 592 21.09 5.88 -35.56
C LYS A 592 21.33 4.38 -35.79
N ASP A 593 21.11 3.95 -37.03
CA ASP A 593 21.22 2.57 -37.49
C ASP A 593 20.08 1.63 -37.04
N ASP A 594 19.09 2.13 -36.29
CA ASP A 594 17.85 1.39 -36.06
C ASP A 594 17.13 1.10 -37.39
N VAL A 595 16.46 -0.05 -37.45
CA VAL A 595 15.70 -0.48 -38.63
C VAL A 595 14.23 -0.57 -38.29
N PHE A 596 13.41 0.14 -39.06
CA PHE A 596 11.95 0.08 -38.98
C PHE A 596 11.38 -0.73 -40.14
N LEU A 597 10.45 -1.62 -39.84
CA LEU A 597 9.66 -2.37 -40.81
C LEU A 597 8.46 -1.54 -41.23
N VAL A 598 8.24 -1.45 -42.54
CA VAL A 598 7.00 -0.93 -43.11
C VAL A 598 6.08 -2.11 -43.36
N LEU A 599 4.95 -2.17 -42.65
CA LEU A 599 3.98 -3.25 -42.78
C LEU A 599 2.75 -2.79 -43.57
N LYS A 600 2.06 -3.71 -44.23
CA LYS A 600 0.73 -3.44 -44.80
C LYS A 600 -0.23 -2.99 -43.70
N GLU A 601 -1.18 -2.13 -44.06
CA GLU A 601 -2.25 -1.74 -43.16
C GLU A 601 -3.05 -2.99 -42.71
N GLY A 602 -3.35 -3.08 -41.42
CA GLY A 602 -4.05 -4.24 -40.83
C GLY A 602 -3.20 -5.53 -40.74
N ALA A 603 -1.90 -5.50 -41.04
CA ALA A 603 -1.04 -6.68 -40.96
C ALA A 603 -0.80 -7.20 -39.54
N LEU A 604 -0.93 -6.32 -38.53
CA LEU A 604 -0.71 -6.68 -37.14
C LEU A 604 -1.85 -7.54 -36.62
N LYS A 605 -1.49 -8.64 -35.97
CA LYS A 605 -2.42 -9.51 -35.27
C LYS A 605 -2.11 -9.50 -33.80
N TYR A 606 -3.13 -9.29 -32.97
CA TYR A 606 -3.02 -9.47 -31.53
C TYR A 606 -3.12 -10.96 -31.24
N ASN A 607 -2.14 -11.51 -30.55
CA ASN A 607 -2.07 -12.95 -30.34
C ASN A 607 -3.06 -13.40 -29.27
N ASN A 608 -3.48 -14.67 -29.41
CA ASN A 608 -4.32 -15.36 -28.44
C ASN A 608 -3.50 -16.22 -27.47
N ASP A 609 -2.17 -16.14 -27.54
CA ASP A 609 -1.23 -16.82 -26.66
C ASP A 609 -0.31 -15.81 -25.97
N SER A 610 0.44 -16.28 -24.97
CA SER A 610 1.35 -15.45 -24.17
C SER A 610 2.75 -15.33 -24.78
N SER A 611 2.98 -15.78 -26.02
CA SER A 611 4.33 -15.81 -26.62
C SER A 611 4.82 -14.43 -27.03
N SER A 612 3.90 -13.57 -27.49
CA SER A 612 4.18 -12.18 -27.89
C SER A 612 2.88 -11.37 -27.91
N PHE A 613 2.97 -10.07 -27.69
CA PHE A 613 1.80 -9.18 -27.64
C PHE A 613 1.17 -8.99 -29.04
N ILE A 614 2.00 -8.79 -30.05
CA ILE A 614 1.60 -8.57 -31.44
C ILE A 614 2.47 -9.43 -32.37
N SER A 615 1.88 -9.95 -33.44
CA SER A 615 2.59 -10.65 -34.52
C SER A 615 2.24 -10.09 -35.89
N TYR A 616 3.06 -10.44 -36.89
CA TYR A 616 2.83 -10.16 -38.30
C TYR A 616 3.41 -11.30 -39.16
N ASN A 617 2.93 -11.43 -40.40
CA ASN A 617 3.51 -12.41 -41.34
C ASN A 617 4.63 -11.77 -42.14
N LYS A 618 5.65 -12.55 -42.48
CA LYS A 618 6.75 -12.07 -43.35
C LYS A 618 6.27 -11.52 -44.70
N SER A 619 5.16 -12.04 -45.24
CA SER A 619 4.54 -11.58 -46.50
C SER A 619 3.94 -10.18 -46.44
N ASP A 620 3.80 -9.61 -45.25
CA ASP A 620 3.19 -8.31 -45.03
C ASP A 620 4.21 -7.17 -44.90
N ILE A 621 5.51 -7.49 -44.96
CA ILE A 621 6.59 -6.50 -45.02
C ILE A 621 6.63 -5.88 -46.42
N LEU A 622 6.42 -4.57 -46.49
CA LEU A 622 6.53 -3.77 -47.71
C LEU A 622 7.95 -3.22 -47.92
N GLY A 623 8.71 -3.00 -46.84
CA GLY A 623 10.07 -2.49 -46.90
C GLY A 623 10.69 -2.29 -45.52
N GLU A 624 11.93 -1.81 -45.51
CA GLU A 624 12.68 -1.47 -44.30
C GLU A 624 13.20 -0.04 -44.40
N ILE A 625 13.13 0.72 -43.31
CA ILE A 625 13.69 2.07 -43.19
C ILE A 625 14.90 1.98 -42.26
N LEU A 626 16.09 2.26 -42.78
CA LEU A 626 17.32 2.36 -42.00
C LEU A 626 17.49 3.80 -41.52
N VAL A 627 17.49 4.04 -40.21
CA VAL A 627 17.63 5.38 -39.62
C VAL A 627 19.07 5.88 -39.79
N GLU A 628 19.25 7.00 -40.47
CA GLU A 628 20.57 7.61 -40.69
C GLU A 628 20.81 8.83 -39.80
N GLU A 629 19.73 9.53 -39.43
CA GLU A 629 19.77 10.73 -38.62
C GLU A 629 18.56 10.79 -37.68
N VAL A 630 18.81 11.17 -36.43
CA VAL A 630 17.81 11.22 -35.36
C VAL A 630 17.71 12.64 -34.83
N GLY A 631 16.49 13.16 -34.73
CA GLY A 631 16.15 14.37 -33.99
C GLY A 631 15.27 14.03 -32.79
N ASP A 632 14.84 15.07 -32.07
CA ASP A 632 14.08 14.94 -30.82
C ASP A 632 12.82 14.07 -31.01
N TYR A 633 11.95 14.47 -31.95
CA TYR A 633 10.65 13.86 -32.23
C TYR A 633 10.58 13.07 -33.54
N ILE A 634 11.52 13.32 -34.46
CA ILE A 634 11.49 12.79 -35.82
C ILE A 634 12.85 12.22 -36.19
N SER A 635 12.85 11.23 -37.07
CA SER A 635 14.07 10.65 -37.62
C SER A 635 14.00 10.61 -39.14
N ARG A 636 15.16 10.72 -39.78
CA ARG A 636 15.32 10.49 -41.22
C ARG A 636 15.97 9.13 -41.42
N GLY A 637 15.42 8.38 -42.36
CA GLY A 637 16.02 7.13 -42.80
C GLY A 637 15.91 6.90 -44.31
N VAL A 638 16.53 5.82 -44.76
CA VAL A 638 16.53 5.39 -46.15
C VAL A 638 15.64 4.16 -46.30
N LEU A 639 14.64 4.26 -47.17
CA LEU A 639 13.72 3.17 -47.49
C LEU A 639 14.35 2.18 -48.48
N LYS A 640 14.40 0.93 -48.04
CA LYS A 640 14.78 -0.24 -48.84
C LYS A 640 13.54 -1.08 -49.10
N SER A 641 13.07 -1.06 -50.35
CA SER A 641 11.92 -1.85 -50.81
C SER A 641 12.16 -2.29 -52.26
N SER A 642 11.49 -3.37 -52.69
CA SER A 642 11.49 -3.75 -54.09
C SER A 642 10.69 -2.73 -54.91
N THR A 643 11.02 -2.56 -56.18
CA THR A 643 10.34 -1.59 -57.06
C THR A 643 8.83 -1.80 -57.10
N LEU A 644 8.38 -3.06 -57.07
CA LEU A 644 6.96 -3.42 -57.06
C LEU A 644 6.24 -3.08 -55.75
N LEU A 645 6.90 -3.25 -54.59
CA LEU A 645 6.28 -3.00 -53.29
C LEU A 645 6.31 -1.54 -52.89
N ARG A 646 7.27 -0.78 -53.42
CA ARG A 646 7.48 0.64 -53.13
C ARG A 646 6.26 1.50 -53.45
N ASP A 647 5.57 1.21 -54.55
CA ASP A 647 4.37 1.95 -54.97
C ASP A 647 3.19 1.80 -53.99
N TYR A 648 3.26 0.82 -53.08
CA TYR A 648 2.26 0.59 -52.03
C TYR A 648 2.59 1.26 -50.70
N ILE A 649 3.75 1.91 -50.56
CA ILE A 649 4.16 2.59 -49.33
C ILE A 649 3.76 4.06 -49.41
N GLN A 650 2.96 4.52 -48.44
CA GLN A 650 2.41 5.88 -48.43
C GLN A 650 2.73 6.59 -47.10
N GLU A 651 2.62 7.92 -47.12
CA GLU A 651 2.61 8.73 -45.90
C GLU A 651 1.44 8.30 -45.00
N GLY A 652 1.64 8.31 -43.68
CA GLY A 652 0.70 7.84 -42.68
C GLY A 652 0.83 6.35 -42.31
N TYR A 653 1.56 5.55 -43.08
CA TYR A 653 1.72 4.12 -42.80
C TYR A 653 2.46 3.88 -41.48
N THR A 654 1.97 2.91 -40.69
CA THR A 654 2.58 2.55 -39.41
C THR A 654 3.85 1.73 -39.62
N ILE A 655 4.87 2.03 -38.84
CA ILE A 655 6.17 1.36 -38.86
C ILE A 655 6.53 0.82 -37.48
N PHE A 656 7.33 -0.25 -37.45
CA PHE A 656 7.74 -0.92 -36.21
C PHE A 656 9.23 -1.20 -36.19
N ILE A 657 9.88 -1.02 -35.05
CA ILE A 657 11.29 -1.38 -34.93
C ILE A 657 11.48 -2.90 -35.08
N LYS A 658 12.41 -3.29 -35.96
CA LYS A 658 12.61 -4.69 -36.40
C LYS A 658 13.04 -5.63 -35.28
N ASN A 659 13.83 -5.15 -34.32
CA ASN A 659 14.42 -5.95 -33.25
C ASN A 659 13.65 -5.81 -31.93
N SER A 660 12.32 -5.91 -31.96
CA SER A 660 11.50 -5.90 -30.75
C SER A 660 11.23 -7.33 -30.28
N LEU A 661 11.68 -7.68 -29.06
CA LEU A 661 11.48 -9.01 -28.45
C LEU A 661 10.00 -9.40 -28.30
N THR A 662 9.11 -8.42 -28.33
CA THR A 662 7.67 -8.57 -28.12
C THR A 662 6.86 -8.64 -29.40
N LEU A 663 7.52 -8.59 -30.55
CA LEU A 663 6.90 -8.54 -31.87
C LEU A 663 7.34 -9.78 -32.66
N ALA A 664 6.44 -10.77 -32.81
CA ALA A 664 6.77 -12.07 -33.41
C ALA A 664 6.55 -12.10 -34.93
N ILE A 665 7.39 -12.88 -35.62
CA ILE A 665 7.29 -13.16 -37.05
C ILE A 665 6.71 -14.56 -37.22
N ASN A 666 5.56 -14.64 -37.89
CA ASN A 666 4.92 -15.91 -38.28
C ASN A 666 5.30 -16.33 -39.71
#